data_AF-A0A1G9WV72-F1
#
_entry.id   AF-A0A1G9WV72-F1
#
_cell.length_a   1.000
_cell.length_b   1.000
_cell.length_c   1.000
_cell.angle_alpha   90.00
_cell.angle_beta   90.00
_cell.angle_gamma   90.00
#
_symmetry.space_group_name_H-M   'P 1'
#
loop_
_entity.id
_entity.type
_entity.pdbx_description
1 polymer ?
#
loop_
_entity_poly.entity_id
_entity_poly.type
_entity_poly.pdbx_seq_one_letter_code
_entity_poly.pdbx_strand_id
1 'polypeptide(L)'
;MKNLGCFKKFLSAFSALVLFTTTLTSNLSLVSANENVSTKEAISFESSMNYGGEKDDSYKGVAATNDGGFVVAGYSLSSSESPAWSHLGTTSSNDAIVVKYNADQEVEWSKNFGTTSTDIFFDVDVLNDGTIVCVGQTKAMCEGQTTADMAMYICLINPENPEDYQEIFLGGKGGDYATSVVATSDGGFALAGYSASLTANLWKDKKNISSSEAIVVKYNANREAQWCSVSNAGISMGIETANLKRSKFFGITEDSNGDIIAVGDVQLAKNLYNATIVKFSGTDGSELWTRSVGSTLTEAPEDAADYYTGAYESVEVLSDNSIIAVGYTKAEASSEEGFSCVGTEDGIYAKYSSDGSLITADNIGTIDGTLSFTGIYVSDSDEVYLYGSTDSVIKEDYIREKGYTWDNYGAHDAIIINYDSDMNVNWSANYGGENSEYINGFFISSTGEAIAVGEATSTCDGNINLKNNGKVDAIVLSSNYHESTSTESILKDGKVPYADGTYVDSANGYSSVITVSVEIENGVIKSVSEVSANDTKAFYNLACALYSTIVEANSADVDVVSGATLSSNGIKNATANALSQSMAKTVVNAIDDLGTITEASADAVTNARAAYNQLGTYARTYVTNYETLVAAEETLISLTNGAYVVDYGTSGDTEEANTETSETNSDEASTENYFDEDGNLTEEAAKTIIGNAVATNDIYYCFQNDCMKTIQWNAFRNKKITGANTTIAVIDSGLTTNHEDIDYSHILTGHNYVDGTDITTDSNGHGTAVVGILQASSNNGKGIAGILSEADIVPLKVSGSSSDISQVTAAIYDAVDVYNVDVITMSIGFEKTESNEEEINALEAAVNYAADKGVILVAAAGNKADSTYLYPAAFENVVGVGYTNEDGTINAKSKINDSVYVVAPGTNIYQLAISKRMKCEISSGSSYAAPIVAAMAVAAKSVDNSIDTDKFKDLLKETSTDLGAEGYDTSYGYGLVNFESFASALVASVESVVITDSKLLLATNTTNLASDPDSSESNTISITGLTSLELNLGDTKTVYANVLPTNANNTDVVWYSSNSDVVSVDNGLLTANATGSAVVAAISIDGAKIDQIKVTVVDPNVISTGEIAADEEVVLADASTVNNTVTSTDSSNTSTSKSSNTGDNLFLQMAVMLVIMGLSASLIYLKRKKIN
;
A
#
# COMPACT_ATOMS: atom_id res chain seq x y z
N MET A 1 -44.91 42.04 62.08
CA MET A 1 -45.38 42.15 63.48
C MET A 1 -46.07 40.85 63.82
N LYS A 2 -45.83 40.13 64.93
CA LYS A 2 -44.74 40.07 65.93
C LYS A 2 -44.54 38.55 66.15
N ASN A 3 -43.35 37.97 66.22
CA ASN A 3 -42.19 38.37 67.03
C ASN A 3 -41.03 38.92 66.17
N LEU A 4 -40.44 40.08 66.42
CA LEU A 4 -39.58 40.45 67.58
C LEU A 4 -38.14 39.87 67.54
N GLY A 5 -37.52 39.88 66.36
CA GLY A 5 -36.09 40.22 66.20
C GLY A 5 -36.00 41.55 65.41
N CYS A 6 -35.33 42.58 65.93
CA CYS A 6 -35.34 43.94 65.36
C CYS A 6 -34.77 43.95 63.92
N PHE A 7 -35.49 44.43 62.90
CA PHE A 7 -35.88 45.83 62.69
C PHE A 7 -34.67 46.80 62.67
N LYS A 8 -33.86 46.72 61.61
CA LYS A 8 -33.05 47.86 61.10
C LYS A 8 -32.60 47.61 59.66
N LYS A 9 -32.67 48.67 58.84
CA LYS A 9 -32.06 48.82 57.50
C LYS A 9 -32.40 47.77 56.43
N PHE A 10 -33.59 47.91 55.87
CA PHE A 10 -33.66 48.07 54.41
C PHE A 10 -33.44 49.56 54.08
N LEU A 11 -33.10 49.89 52.83
CA LEU A 11 -32.92 51.24 52.28
C LEU A 11 -31.61 52.00 52.60
N SER A 12 -31.18 52.73 51.56
CA SER A 12 -30.26 53.89 51.49
C SER A 12 -28.79 53.75 51.96
N ALA A 13 -27.92 53.54 50.95
CA ALA A 13 -27.09 54.58 50.34
C ALA A 13 -25.67 54.89 50.86
N PHE A 14 -24.84 55.28 49.86
CA PHE A 14 -23.63 56.11 49.88
C PHE A 14 -22.28 55.52 50.36
N SER A 15 -21.51 55.10 49.35
CA SER A 15 -20.26 55.78 48.93
C SER A 15 -18.92 55.48 49.63
N ALA A 16 -18.10 54.77 48.86
CA ALA A 16 -16.73 55.15 48.45
C ALA A 16 -15.53 54.89 49.38
N LEU A 17 -14.36 54.84 48.71
CA LEU A 17 -12.98 54.76 49.18
C LEU A 17 -12.48 53.41 49.77
N VAL A 18 -11.27 52.89 49.45
CA VAL A 18 -10.39 53.12 48.27
C VAL A 18 -9.19 52.13 48.19
N LEU A 19 -8.70 51.85 46.98
CA LEU A 19 -7.38 51.29 46.54
C LEU A 19 -6.82 49.94 47.07
N PHE A 20 -6.39 49.14 46.07
CA PHE A 20 -5.12 48.36 45.95
C PHE A 20 -4.95 47.04 46.75
N THR A 21 -4.38 45.96 46.20
CA THR A 21 -3.69 45.72 44.90
C THR A 21 -3.97 44.30 44.35
N THR A 22 -3.86 44.15 43.02
CA THR A 22 -3.43 42.98 42.18
C THR A 22 -3.10 41.64 42.89
N THR A 23 -3.41 40.44 42.36
CA THR A 23 -3.39 39.95 40.95
C THR A 23 -4.49 38.89 40.65
N LEU A 24 -4.44 38.27 39.45
CA LEU A 24 -5.28 37.17 38.91
C LEU A 24 -6.75 37.51 38.56
N THR A 25 -6.94 37.96 37.33
CA THR A 25 -8.11 37.66 36.49
C THR A 25 -7.62 37.31 35.09
N SER A 26 -7.72 36.04 34.70
CA SER A 26 -7.51 35.56 33.32
C SER A 26 -8.29 34.26 33.11
N ASN A 27 -8.61 33.99 31.84
CA ASN A 27 -9.12 32.73 31.29
C ASN A 27 -10.42 32.20 31.91
N LEU A 28 -11.53 32.88 31.61
CA LEU A 28 -12.87 32.28 31.60
C LEU A 28 -13.78 32.92 30.54
N SER A 29 -13.34 32.74 29.30
CA SER A 29 -14.09 32.86 28.04
C SER A 29 -13.83 31.52 27.32
N LEU A 30 -14.82 30.67 26.99
CA LEU A 30 -15.96 30.97 26.11
C LEU A 30 -15.50 31.77 24.88
N VAL A 31 -14.65 31.13 24.07
CA VAL A 31 -14.48 31.49 22.67
C VAL A 31 -15.82 31.22 21.98
N SER A 32 -16.53 32.29 21.66
CA SER A 32 -17.57 32.23 20.63
C SER A 32 -16.89 32.34 19.28
N ALA A 33 -17.04 31.34 18.41
CA ALA A 33 -16.68 31.42 17.00
C ALA A 33 -17.62 32.43 16.29
N ASN A 34 -17.35 33.72 16.51
CA ASN A 34 -18.05 34.85 15.88
C ASN A 34 -17.34 36.22 16.10
N GLU A 35 -16.02 36.24 16.22
CA GLU A 35 -15.28 37.46 15.85
C GLU A 35 -14.94 37.31 14.37
N ASN A 36 -15.59 38.10 13.52
CA ASN A 36 -15.37 38.05 12.08
C ASN A 36 -13.89 38.34 11.78
N VAL A 37 -13.23 37.45 11.02
CA VAL A 37 -12.09 37.86 10.22
C VAL A 37 -12.53 39.07 9.40
N SER A 38 -11.72 40.14 9.37
CA SER A 38 -12.11 41.36 8.68
C SER A 38 -11.91 41.19 7.18
N THR A 39 -12.91 40.63 6.48
CA THR A 39 -12.87 40.28 5.04
C THR A 39 -12.71 41.47 4.08
N LYS A 40 -12.38 42.65 4.62
CA LYS A 40 -12.13 43.92 3.92
C LYS A 40 -10.68 44.39 4.01
N GLU A 41 -9.81 43.62 4.65
CA GLU A 41 -8.37 43.83 4.68
C GLU A 41 -7.67 42.58 4.12
N ALA A 42 -6.54 42.76 3.43
CA ALA A 42 -5.81 41.66 2.82
C ALA A 42 -5.20 40.72 3.86
N ILE A 43 -5.03 39.45 3.48
CA ILE A 43 -4.37 38.44 4.32
C ILE A 43 -2.93 38.91 4.63
N SER A 44 -2.54 38.82 5.90
CA SER A 44 -1.14 38.91 6.31
C SER A 44 -0.65 37.50 6.57
N PHE A 45 0.39 37.06 5.86
CA PHE A 45 1.03 35.78 6.11
C PHE A 45 2.14 35.99 7.15
N GLU A 46 1.80 35.73 8.42
CA GLU A 46 2.70 35.90 9.57
C GLU A 46 3.71 34.75 9.69
N SER A 47 3.47 33.61 9.02
CA SER A 47 4.36 32.45 8.98
C SER A 47 4.62 31.99 7.55
N SER A 48 5.83 31.49 7.31
CA SER A 48 6.25 30.92 6.02
C SER A 48 7.24 29.78 6.25
N MET A 49 6.92 28.62 5.70
CA MET A 49 7.72 27.41 5.75
C MET A 49 8.19 27.05 4.34
N ASN A 50 9.46 26.69 4.20
CA ASN A 50 10.10 26.36 2.93
C ASN A 50 10.71 24.97 3.05
N TYR A 51 10.45 24.12 2.05
CA TYR A 51 10.77 22.71 2.07
C TYR A 51 11.33 22.28 0.72
N GLY A 52 12.56 21.79 0.75
CA GLY A 52 13.31 21.42 -0.44
C GLY A 52 14.77 21.12 -0.12
N GLY A 53 15.52 20.75 -1.15
CA GLY A 53 16.97 20.51 -1.09
C GLY A 53 17.68 21.22 -2.23
N GLU A 54 18.82 20.72 -2.72
CA GLU A 54 19.65 21.43 -3.71
C GLU A 54 19.01 21.65 -5.13
N LYS A 55 17.71 21.39 -5.33
CA LYS A 55 17.09 21.23 -6.67
C LYS A 55 15.78 22.01 -6.88
N ASP A 56 14.77 21.34 -7.45
CA ASP A 56 13.55 21.94 -7.99
C ASP A 56 12.35 21.16 -7.38
N ASP A 57 11.84 21.62 -6.25
CA ASP A 57 10.79 21.02 -5.42
C ASP A 57 9.51 21.88 -5.44
N SER A 58 8.31 21.28 -5.36
CA SER A 58 7.05 22.02 -5.53
C SER A 58 5.83 21.30 -4.93
N TYR A 59 4.99 22.03 -4.18
CA TYR A 59 3.63 21.60 -3.85
C TYR A 59 2.64 22.14 -4.87
N LYS A 60 1.66 21.31 -5.26
CA LYS A 60 0.66 21.60 -6.29
C LYS A 60 -0.76 21.67 -5.77
N GLY A 61 -1.16 20.77 -4.86
CA GLY A 61 -2.46 20.80 -4.17
C GLY A 61 -2.33 20.88 -2.65
N VAL A 62 -3.41 21.30 -1.99
CA VAL A 62 -3.58 21.32 -0.53
C VAL A 62 -5.04 21.11 -0.16
N ALA A 63 -5.30 20.31 0.88
CA ALA A 63 -6.64 20.09 1.43
C ALA A 63 -6.63 20.04 2.96
N ALA A 64 -7.74 20.44 3.58
CA ALA A 64 -7.91 20.38 5.03
C ALA A 64 -8.15 18.93 5.49
N THR A 65 -7.58 18.52 6.62
CA THR A 65 -7.82 17.18 7.21
C THR A 65 -8.88 17.24 8.32
N ASN A 66 -9.59 16.12 8.52
CA ASN A 66 -10.74 16.03 9.43
C ASN A 66 -10.42 16.25 10.93
N ASP A 67 -9.13 16.25 11.29
CA ASP A 67 -8.58 16.58 12.60
C ASP A 67 -8.36 18.11 12.82
N GLY A 68 -8.49 18.92 11.76
CA GLY A 68 -8.23 20.36 11.77
C GLY A 68 -6.84 20.76 11.26
N GLY A 69 -6.02 19.80 10.86
CA GLY A 69 -4.76 20.01 10.15
C GLY A 69 -4.94 20.19 8.63
N PHE A 70 -3.90 19.86 7.86
CA PHE A 70 -3.95 19.85 6.40
C PHE A 70 -2.94 18.88 5.77
N VAL A 71 -3.19 18.51 4.53
CA VAL A 71 -2.31 17.70 3.68
C VAL A 71 -1.91 18.50 2.44
N VAL A 72 -0.66 18.34 1.98
CA VAL A 72 -0.13 18.92 0.74
C VAL A 72 0.42 17.83 -0.16
N ALA A 73 0.30 17.98 -1.48
CA ALA A 73 0.85 17.04 -2.46
C ALA A 73 1.56 17.75 -3.61
N GLY A 74 2.54 17.08 -4.22
CA GLY A 74 3.32 17.63 -5.33
C GLY A 74 4.43 16.70 -5.83
N TYR A 75 5.62 17.27 -6.07
CA TYR A 75 6.82 16.51 -6.45
C TYR A 75 8.10 17.09 -5.86
N SER A 76 9.14 16.25 -5.78
CA SER A 76 10.49 16.63 -5.38
C SER A 76 11.55 16.14 -6.38
N LEU A 77 12.61 16.92 -6.54
CA LEU A 77 13.88 16.54 -7.18
C LEU A 77 15.04 16.48 -6.16
N SER A 78 14.74 16.33 -4.87
CA SER A 78 15.72 16.38 -3.79
C SER A 78 15.44 15.36 -2.67
N SER A 79 16.21 15.47 -1.59
CA SER A 79 15.95 14.85 -0.29
C SER A 79 16.00 15.95 0.77
N SER A 80 15.02 15.97 1.66
CA SER A 80 14.96 16.90 2.80
C SER A 80 15.18 16.17 4.13
N GLU A 81 15.74 16.87 5.11
CA GLU A 81 15.84 16.40 6.50
C GLU A 81 14.67 16.91 7.37
N SER A 82 13.94 17.94 6.91
CA SER A 82 12.86 18.58 7.67
C SER A 82 11.80 19.18 6.73
N PRO A 83 10.66 18.50 6.53
CA PRO A 83 10.36 17.15 6.99
C PRO A 83 11.14 16.10 6.19
N ALA A 84 11.32 14.91 6.75
CA ALA A 84 12.25 13.93 6.24
C ALA A 84 11.71 13.21 4.97
N TRP A 85 12.39 13.38 3.83
CA TRP A 85 12.09 12.63 2.61
C TRP A 85 13.33 12.28 1.80
N SER A 86 13.28 11.16 1.08
CA SER A 86 14.39 10.62 0.29
C SER A 86 13.95 10.23 -1.11
N HIS A 87 14.81 10.50 -2.09
CA HIS A 87 14.64 10.07 -3.47
C HIS A 87 14.28 8.58 -3.62
N LEU A 88 13.34 8.28 -4.51
CA LEU A 88 13.01 6.91 -4.93
C LEU A 88 13.81 6.51 -6.18
N GLY A 89 14.00 7.45 -7.11
CA GLY A 89 14.70 7.24 -8.38
C GLY A 89 16.13 7.77 -8.45
N THR A 90 16.47 8.28 -9.62
CA THR A 90 17.70 9.06 -9.81
C THR A 90 17.47 10.49 -9.36
N THR A 91 18.52 11.21 -8.93
CA THR A 91 18.40 12.65 -8.59
C THR A 91 18.15 13.57 -9.81
N SER A 92 17.70 13.01 -10.93
CA SER A 92 17.34 13.69 -12.19
C SER A 92 15.92 13.37 -12.64
N SER A 93 15.11 12.80 -11.76
CA SER A 93 13.75 12.36 -12.06
C SER A 93 12.84 12.68 -10.88
N ASN A 94 11.71 13.35 -11.13
CA ASN A 94 10.79 13.81 -10.09
C ASN A 94 10.18 12.60 -9.37
N ASP A 95 10.24 12.58 -8.04
CA ASP A 95 9.51 11.64 -7.21
C ASP A 95 8.25 12.37 -6.65
N ALA A 96 7.09 11.71 -6.60
CA ALA A 96 5.88 12.34 -6.07
C ALA A 96 5.95 12.44 -4.54
N ILE A 97 5.41 13.50 -3.92
CA ILE A 97 5.47 13.71 -2.47
C ILE A 97 4.12 14.11 -1.88
N VAL A 98 3.86 13.64 -0.66
CA VAL A 98 2.75 14.06 0.22
C VAL A 98 3.28 14.35 1.63
N VAL A 99 2.78 15.39 2.29
CA VAL A 99 3.10 15.73 3.69
C VAL A 99 1.81 16.07 4.45
N LYS A 100 1.61 15.49 5.64
CA LYS A 100 0.51 15.78 6.56
C LYS A 100 1.00 16.66 7.73
N TYR A 101 0.23 17.68 8.06
CA TYR A 101 0.45 18.63 9.16
C TYR A 101 -0.73 18.57 10.12
N ASN A 102 -0.45 18.63 11.42
CA ASN A 102 -1.50 18.71 12.44
C ASN A 102 -2.12 20.13 12.51
N ALA A 103 -3.12 20.31 13.38
CA ALA A 103 -3.79 21.60 13.58
C ALA A 103 -2.89 22.74 14.14
N ASP A 104 -1.75 22.39 14.75
CA ASP A 104 -0.72 23.33 15.22
C ASP A 104 0.37 23.57 14.15
N GLN A 105 0.17 23.05 12.93
CA GLN A 105 1.05 23.14 11.75
C GLN A 105 2.42 22.45 11.89
N GLU A 106 2.58 21.58 12.90
CA GLU A 106 3.75 20.70 12.98
C GLU A 106 3.53 19.47 12.05
N VAL A 107 4.58 19.05 11.35
CA VAL A 107 4.51 17.88 10.45
C VAL A 107 4.35 16.60 11.27
N GLU A 108 3.38 15.78 10.88
CA GLU A 108 3.14 14.45 11.43
C GLU A 108 3.89 13.38 10.63
N TRP A 109 3.84 13.46 9.30
CA TRP A 109 4.63 12.62 8.40
C TRP A 109 4.82 13.25 7.01
N SER A 110 5.89 12.82 6.34
CA SER A 110 6.20 13.11 4.93
C SER A 110 6.58 11.83 4.22
N LYS A 111 6.08 11.61 3.00
CA LYS A 111 6.34 10.39 2.23
C LYS A 111 6.43 10.66 0.73
N ASN A 112 7.41 10.03 0.10
CA ASN A 112 7.53 9.96 -1.36
C ASN A 112 6.82 8.72 -1.91
N PHE A 113 6.23 8.87 -3.10
CA PHE A 113 5.30 7.95 -3.76
C PHE A 113 5.68 7.73 -5.23
N GLY A 114 5.21 6.62 -5.81
CA GLY A 114 5.44 6.28 -7.21
C GLY A 114 6.70 5.44 -7.48
N THR A 115 7.16 5.49 -8.72
CA THR A 115 8.23 4.65 -9.27
C THR A 115 9.65 5.18 -8.98
N THR A 116 10.67 4.54 -9.57
CA THR A 116 12.05 5.07 -9.61
C THR A 116 12.28 5.98 -10.83
N SER A 117 11.25 6.63 -11.36
CA SER A 117 11.28 7.39 -12.61
C SER A 117 10.62 8.76 -12.43
N THR A 118 9.53 9.07 -13.14
CA THR A 118 8.93 10.41 -13.14
C THR A 118 7.51 10.29 -12.63
N ASP A 119 7.32 10.83 -11.45
CA ASP A 119 6.17 10.65 -10.61
C ASP A 119 5.83 12.02 -10.02
N ILE A 120 4.59 12.46 -10.22
CA ILE A 120 4.14 13.81 -9.87
C ILE A 120 2.69 13.73 -9.45
N PHE A 121 2.37 14.22 -8.25
CA PHE A 121 1.00 14.64 -7.94
C PHE A 121 0.78 16.08 -8.40
N PHE A 122 -0.39 16.34 -8.97
CA PHE A 122 -0.85 17.68 -9.35
C PHE A 122 -1.89 18.22 -8.36
N ASP A 123 -2.61 17.34 -7.66
CA ASP A 123 -3.70 17.75 -6.77
C ASP A 123 -3.94 16.73 -5.64
N VAL A 124 -4.64 17.15 -4.57
CA VAL A 124 -4.99 16.33 -3.41
C VAL A 124 -6.28 16.81 -2.74
N ASP A 125 -7.11 15.85 -2.32
CA ASP A 125 -8.29 16.09 -1.48
C ASP A 125 -8.40 15.04 -0.35
N VAL A 126 -9.32 15.24 0.60
CA VAL A 126 -9.55 14.38 1.76
C VAL A 126 -11.00 13.89 1.77
N LEU A 127 -11.18 12.57 1.78
CA LEU A 127 -12.50 11.94 1.72
C LEU A 127 -13.25 12.03 3.06
N ASN A 128 -14.56 11.82 3.03
CA ASN A 128 -15.45 11.84 4.21
C ASN A 128 -15.04 10.86 5.33
N ASP A 129 -14.22 9.86 5.04
CA ASP A 129 -13.67 8.89 6.01
C ASP A 129 -12.24 9.24 6.50
N GLY A 130 -11.64 10.31 5.99
CA GLY A 130 -10.28 10.76 6.29
C GLY A 130 -9.21 10.29 5.30
N THR A 131 -9.52 9.38 4.38
CA THR A 131 -8.56 8.94 3.34
C THR A 131 -8.10 10.13 2.52
N ILE A 132 -6.79 10.29 2.38
CA ILE A 132 -6.18 11.28 1.50
C ILE A 132 -6.19 10.70 0.07
N VAL A 133 -6.70 11.44 -0.91
CA VAL A 133 -6.62 11.08 -2.34
C VAL A 133 -5.71 12.06 -3.07
N CYS A 134 -4.59 11.56 -3.61
CA CYS A 134 -3.70 12.36 -4.46
C CYS A 134 -3.79 11.88 -5.91
N VAL A 135 -3.82 12.82 -6.86
CA VAL A 135 -3.87 12.49 -8.30
C VAL A 135 -2.76 13.17 -9.10
N GLY A 136 -2.35 12.54 -10.20
CA GLY A 136 -1.35 13.11 -11.09
C GLY A 136 -0.91 12.20 -12.24
N GLN A 137 0.40 12.09 -12.44
CA GLN A 137 1.03 11.22 -13.42
C GLN A 137 2.17 10.38 -12.82
N THR A 138 2.41 9.22 -13.43
CA THR A 138 3.51 8.32 -13.11
C THR A 138 4.00 7.63 -14.37
N LYS A 139 5.28 7.24 -14.43
CA LYS A 139 5.81 6.44 -15.53
C LYS A 139 5.73 4.93 -15.26
N ALA A 140 4.53 4.46 -14.92
CA ALA A 140 4.22 3.07 -14.63
C ALA A 140 3.84 2.26 -15.90
N MET A 141 3.72 0.94 -15.73
CA MET A 141 3.10 0.06 -16.73
C MET A 141 1.58 0.04 -16.51
N CYS A 142 0.80 0.43 -17.51
CA CYS A 142 -0.65 0.22 -17.54
C CYS A 142 -1.05 -1.04 -18.30
N GLU A 143 -2.29 -1.50 -18.08
CA GLU A 143 -2.87 -2.66 -18.75
C GLU A 143 -2.77 -2.53 -20.29
N GLY A 144 -2.33 -3.60 -20.96
CA GLY A 144 -2.15 -3.63 -22.41
C GLY A 144 -0.93 -2.87 -22.95
N GLN A 145 -0.09 -2.26 -22.11
CA GLN A 145 1.24 -1.78 -22.52
C GLN A 145 2.27 -2.93 -22.60
N THR A 146 3.32 -2.74 -23.41
CA THR A 146 4.53 -3.61 -23.41
C THR A 146 5.81 -2.85 -23.04
N THR A 147 5.69 -1.56 -22.72
CA THR A 147 6.76 -0.65 -22.28
C THR A 147 6.11 0.53 -21.56
N ALA A 148 6.62 0.93 -20.39
CA ALA A 148 6.04 2.01 -19.58
C ALA A 148 6.00 3.37 -20.31
N ASP A 149 4.80 3.94 -20.36
CA ASP A 149 4.49 5.29 -20.85
C ASP A 149 4.08 6.17 -19.64
N MET A 150 3.59 7.41 -19.85
CA MET A 150 2.94 8.14 -18.75
C MET A 150 1.51 7.63 -18.51
N ALA A 151 1.20 7.30 -17.27
CA ALA A 151 -0.10 6.87 -16.78
C ALA A 151 -0.72 7.93 -15.87
N MET A 152 -2.06 7.97 -15.81
CA MET A 152 -2.75 8.66 -14.72
C MET A 152 -2.42 7.95 -13.41
N TYR A 153 -2.00 8.71 -12.42
CA TYR A 153 -1.69 8.21 -11.08
C TYR A 153 -2.79 8.62 -10.11
N ILE A 154 -3.26 7.68 -9.30
CA ILE A 154 -4.10 7.93 -8.14
C ILE A 154 -3.45 7.20 -6.96
N CYS A 155 -3.34 7.87 -5.82
CA CYS A 155 -2.89 7.27 -4.57
C CYS A 155 -3.92 7.54 -3.48
N LEU A 156 -4.39 6.50 -2.81
CA LEU A 156 -5.31 6.56 -1.67
C LEU A 156 -4.52 6.20 -0.41
N ILE A 157 -4.38 7.13 0.53
CA ILE A 157 -3.45 7.04 1.66
C ILE A 157 -4.22 7.11 2.98
N ASN A 158 -3.95 6.18 3.89
CA ASN A 158 -4.45 6.23 5.26
C ASN A 158 -3.74 7.38 6.03
N PRO A 159 -4.47 8.38 6.57
CA PRO A 159 -3.87 9.55 7.20
C PRO A 159 -3.09 9.23 8.49
N GLU A 160 -3.43 8.12 9.17
CA GLU A 160 -2.81 7.70 10.44
C GLU A 160 -1.63 6.74 10.24
N ASN A 161 -1.55 6.10 9.07
CA ASN A 161 -0.46 5.21 8.70
C ASN A 161 -0.14 5.35 7.20
N PRO A 162 0.81 6.22 6.80
CA PRO A 162 1.13 6.42 5.40
C PRO A 162 1.77 5.20 4.71
N GLU A 163 2.14 4.13 5.42
CA GLU A 163 2.52 2.84 4.82
C GLU A 163 1.32 1.93 4.46
N ASP A 164 0.11 2.29 4.89
CA ASP A 164 -1.16 1.71 4.41
C ASP A 164 -1.75 2.60 3.31
N TYR A 165 -1.53 2.21 2.05
CA TYR A 165 -1.94 2.99 0.88
C TYR A 165 -2.19 2.10 -0.34
N GLN A 166 -3.06 2.57 -1.25
CA GLN A 166 -3.41 1.92 -2.51
C GLN A 166 -3.02 2.81 -3.70
N GLU A 167 -2.31 2.24 -4.67
CA GLU A 167 -2.00 2.89 -5.94
C GLU A 167 -2.93 2.38 -7.06
N ILE A 168 -3.42 3.28 -7.91
CA ILE A 168 -4.21 2.94 -9.09
C ILE A 168 -3.60 3.66 -10.31
N PHE A 169 -3.30 2.89 -11.35
CA PHE A 169 -2.70 3.39 -12.60
C PHE A 169 -3.70 3.26 -13.76
N LEU A 170 -4.22 4.38 -14.27
CA LEU A 170 -5.13 4.37 -15.41
C LEU A 170 -4.44 4.85 -16.69
N GLY A 171 -4.59 4.10 -17.78
CA GLY A 171 -4.09 4.53 -19.07
C GLY A 171 -3.88 3.39 -20.06
N GLY A 172 -3.06 3.66 -21.08
CA GLY A 172 -2.63 2.66 -22.05
C GLY A 172 -1.49 3.20 -22.93
N LYS A 173 -1.47 2.90 -24.22
CA LYS A 173 -0.35 3.31 -25.09
C LYS A 173 -0.47 4.76 -25.54
N GLY A 174 0.28 5.64 -24.86
CA GLY A 174 0.31 7.09 -25.02
C GLY A 174 0.18 7.77 -23.66
N GLY A 175 0.75 8.97 -23.48
CA GLY A 175 0.74 9.65 -22.19
C GLY A 175 -0.66 10.05 -21.71
N ASP A 176 -1.02 9.58 -20.51
CA ASP A 176 -2.28 9.84 -19.83
C ASP A 176 -2.02 10.55 -18.48
N TYR A 177 -2.88 11.49 -18.08
CA TYR A 177 -2.63 12.43 -16.97
C TYR A 177 -3.94 12.70 -16.20
N ALA A 178 -3.96 12.46 -14.89
CA ALA A 178 -4.97 13.06 -14.00
C ALA A 178 -4.44 14.42 -13.52
N THR A 179 -5.29 15.44 -13.39
CA THR A 179 -4.86 16.83 -13.14
C THR A 179 -5.46 17.44 -11.88
N SER A 180 -6.69 17.04 -11.52
CA SER A 180 -7.38 17.53 -10.33
C SER A 180 -8.40 16.50 -9.82
N VAL A 181 -8.70 16.55 -8.53
CA VAL A 181 -9.58 15.61 -7.81
C VAL A 181 -10.53 16.36 -6.88
N VAL A 182 -11.73 15.80 -6.66
CA VAL A 182 -12.68 16.27 -5.65
C VAL A 182 -13.32 15.08 -4.93
N ALA A 183 -13.41 15.14 -3.60
CA ALA A 183 -14.16 14.22 -2.77
C ALA A 183 -15.67 14.41 -3.02
N THR A 184 -16.40 13.32 -3.28
CA THR A 184 -17.82 13.42 -3.62
C THR A 184 -18.72 13.15 -2.42
N SER A 185 -19.87 13.83 -2.40
CA SER A 185 -20.88 13.80 -1.33
C SER A 185 -21.46 12.40 -1.03
N ASP A 186 -21.28 11.43 -1.93
CA ASP A 186 -21.59 10.01 -1.72
C ASP A 186 -20.46 9.21 -1.03
N GLY A 187 -19.39 9.87 -0.59
CA GLY A 187 -18.22 9.26 0.06
C GLY A 187 -17.16 8.72 -0.90
N GLY A 188 -17.37 8.88 -2.21
CA GLY A 188 -16.38 8.57 -3.24
C GLY A 188 -15.48 9.77 -3.58
N PHE A 189 -14.98 9.78 -4.82
CA PHE A 189 -14.27 10.91 -5.40
C PHE A 189 -14.44 10.95 -6.92
N ALA A 190 -14.25 12.12 -7.53
CA ALA A 190 -14.15 12.27 -8.98
C ALA A 190 -12.81 12.91 -9.34
N LEU A 191 -12.23 12.51 -10.47
CA LEU A 191 -11.00 13.09 -11.01
C LEU A 191 -11.20 13.58 -12.44
N ALA A 192 -10.56 14.70 -12.77
CA ALA A 192 -10.42 15.21 -14.12
C ALA A 192 -9.01 15.01 -14.66
N GLY A 193 -8.88 15.01 -15.98
CA GLY A 193 -7.59 14.93 -16.65
C GLY A 193 -7.71 14.80 -18.16
N TYR A 194 -6.70 14.19 -18.79
CA TYR A 194 -6.71 13.92 -20.22
C TYR A 194 -5.84 12.72 -20.62
N SER A 195 -6.24 12.05 -21.71
CA SER A 195 -5.59 10.85 -22.23
C SER A 195 -5.10 11.04 -23.67
N ALA A 196 -3.86 10.64 -23.98
CA ALA A 196 -3.40 10.41 -25.35
C ALA A 196 -3.62 8.94 -25.79
N SER A 197 -3.69 7.99 -24.86
CA SER A 197 -3.93 6.56 -25.13
C SER A 197 -5.21 6.25 -25.92
N LEU A 198 -5.11 5.25 -26.80
CA LEU A 198 -6.24 4.64 -27.53
C LEU A 198 -6.60 3.25 -27.01
N THR A 199 -5.92 2.74 -25.98
CA THR A 199 -6.01 1.33 -25.54
C THR A 199 -6.53 1.14 -24.12
N ALA A 200 -6.72 2.21 -23.35
CA ALA A 200 -7.15 2.16 -21.95
C ALA A 200 -8.59 1.61 -21.81
N ASN A 201 -8.78 0.59 -20.97
CA ASN A 201 -10.05 -0.15 -20.91
C ASN A 201 -11.28 0.70 -20.56
N LEU A 202 -11.14 1.72 -19.71
CA LEU A 202 -12.25 2.58 -19.28
C LEU A 202 -12.83 3.49 -20.38
N TRP A 203 -12.02 3.84 -21.40
CA TRP A 203 -12.40 4.85 -22.42
C TRP A 203 -12.07 4.50 -23.88
N LYS A 204 -11.39 3.39 -24.18
CA LYS A 204 -11.04 2.95 -25.56
C LYS A 204 -12.21 3.00 -26.56
N ASP A 205 -13.40 2.58 -26.15
CA ASP A 205 -14.60 2.51 -27.01
C ASP A 205 -15.42 3.82 -27.02
N LYS A 206 -15.02 4.81 -26.22
CA LYS A 206 -15.67 6.13 -26.06
C LYS A 206 -14.88 7.25 -26.72
N LYS A 207 -13.58 7.06 -26.95
CA LYS A 207 -12.64 8.09 -27.38
C LYS A 207 -12.74 8.37 -28.88
N ASN A 208 -12.64 9.64 -29.25
CA ASN A 208 -12.55 10.09 -30.63
C ASN A 208 -11.09 9.97 -31.15
N ILE A 209 -10.86 10.33 -32.42
CA ILE A 209 -9.55 10.15 -33.09
C ILE A 209 -8.57 11.32 -32.88
N SER A 210 -8.75 12.15 -31.84
CA SER A 210 -7.91 13.33 -31.62
C SER A 210 -6.64 13.01 -30.80
N SER A 211 -5.74 14.00 -30.68
CA SER A 211 -4.39 13.78 -30.15
C SER A 211 -4.32 13.63 -28.62
N SER A 212 -5.30 14.19 -27.90
CA SER A 212 -5.48 14.07 -26.46
C SER A 212 -6.92 14.46 -26.13
N GLU A 213 -7.60 13.73 -25.27
CA GLU A 213 -9.02 13.96 -24.95
C GLU A 213 -9.24 14.03 -23.45
N ALA A 214 -10.11 14.95 -23.02
CA ALA A 214 -10.38 15.17 -21.61
C ALA A 214 -11.23 14.04 -21.04
N ILE A 215 -10.81 13.55 -19.87
CA ILE A 215 -11.42 12.40 -19.19
C ILE A 215 -11.96 12.88 -17.84
N VAL A 216 -13.11 12.36 -17.44
CA VAL A 216 -13.57 12.37 -16.05
C VAL A 216 -13.81 10.93 -15.62
N VAL A 217 -13.41 10.56 -14.40
CA VAL A 217 -13.71 9.27 -13.78
C VAL A 217 -14.29 9.53 -12.40
N LYS A 218 -15.43 8.91 -12.07
CA LYS A 218 -16.02 8.95 -10.72
C LYS A 218 -15.94 7.58 -10.06
N TYR A 219 -15.49 7.57 -8.81
CA TYR A 219 -15.37 6.43 -7.93
C TYR A 219 -16.45 6.49 -6.84
N ASN A 220 -16.87 5.33 -6.33
CA ASN A 220 -17.77 5.25 -5.17
C ASN A 220 -16.97 5.20 -3.85
N ALA A 221 -17.68 5.19 -2.72
CA ALA A 221 -17.08 5.01 -1.40
C ALA A 221 -16.25 3.71 -1.26
N ASN A 222 -16.59 2.64 -1.98
CA ASN A 222 -15.84 1.38 -2.01
C ASN A 222 -14.54 1.45 -2.86
N ARG A 223 -14.20 2.62 -3.42
CA ARG A 223 -13.08 2.85 -4.36
C ARG A 223 -13.21 2.11 -5.69
N GLU A 224 -14.44 1.76 -6.10
CA GLU A 224 -14.79 1.19 -7.40
C GLU A 224 -15.18 2.30 -8.38
N ALA A 225 -14.74 2.22 -9.65
CA ALA A 225 -15.10 3.21 -10.67
C ALA A 225 -16.57 3.07 -11.10
N GLN A 226 -17.43 4.01 -10.70
CA GLN A 226 -18.86 4.06 -11.08
C GLN A 226 -19.01 4.30 -12.59
N TRP A 227 -18.32 5.32 -13.11
CA TRP A 227 -18.37 5.69 -14.52
C TRP A 227 -17.11 6.43 -14.96
N CYS A 228 -16.91 6.47 -16.28
CA CYS A 228 -15.85 7.22 -16.93
C CYS A 228 -16.41 7.86 -18.21
N SER A 229 -16.20 9.16 -18.38
CA SER A 229 -16.69 9.95 -19.50
C SER A 229 -15.55 10.63 -20.25
N VAL A 230 -15.70 10.72 -21.57
CA VAL A 230 -14.79 11.44 -22.47
C VAL A 230 -15.52 12.70 -22.93
N SER A 231 -14.87 13.86 -22.78
CA SER A 231 -15.48 15.15 -23.13
C SER A 231 -15.76 15.25 -24.63
N ASN A 232 -17.03 15.47 -24.98
CA ASN A 232 -17.45 15.77 -26.34
C ASN A 232 -17.61 17.28 -26.58
N ALA A 233 -17.13 18.13 -25.67
CA ALA A 233 -17.35 19.59 -25.69
C ALA A 233 -17.10 20.24 -27.06
N GLY A 234 -16.04 19.88 -27.78
CA GLY A 234 -15.80 20.39 -29.13
C GLY A 234 -16.86 19.99 -30.16
N ILE A 235 -17.42 18.79 -30.06
CA ILE A 235 -18.54 18.31 -30.88
C ILE A 235 -19.84 19.01 -30.45
N SER A 236 -20.05 19.23 -29.15
CA SER A 236 -21.15 20.04 -28.60
C SER A 236 -21.10 21.51 -29.08
N MET A 237 -19.89 22.04 -29.32
CA MET A 237 -19.63 23.33 -29.97
C MET A 237 -19.71 23.29 -31.51
N GLY A 238 -20.11 22.17 -32.11
CA GLY A 238 -20.34 22.03 -33.56
C GLY A 238 -19.11 21.69 -34.41
N ILE A 239 -17.97 21.32 -33.81
CA ILE A 239 -16.80 20.82 -34.55
C ILE A 239 -17.07 19.39 -35.03
N GLU A 240 -16.88 19.10 -36.31
CA GLU A 240 -16.91 17.72 -36.80
C GLU A 240 -15.81 16.87 -36.13
N THR A 241 -16.11 15.63 -35.74
CA THR A 241 -15.18 14.72 -35.02
C THR A 241 -13.83 14.53 -35.70
N ALA A 242 -13.76 14.59 -37.04
CA ALA A 242 -12.51 14.49 -37.80
C ALA A 242 -11.61 15.75 -37.69
N ASN A 243 -12.18 16.87 -37.22
CA ASN A 243 -11.52 18.15 -37.10
C ASN A 243 -11.07 18.47 -35.66
N LEU A 244 -11.68 17.90 -34.63
CA LEU A 244 -11.23 18.00 -33.23
C LEU A 244 -9.74 17.64 -33.10
N LYS A 245 -8.93 18.52 -32.52
CA LYS A 245 -7.47 18.30 -32.39
C LYS A 245 -7.05 17.82 -31.01
N ARG A 246 -7.68 18.38 -29.97
CA ARG A 246 -7.44 18.09 -28.55
C ARG A 246 -8.62 18.58 -27.72
N SER A 247 -8.87 17.90 -26.61
CA SER A 247 -9.55 18.44 -25.43
C SER A 247 -8.75 18.06 -24.18
N LYS A 248 -8.73 18.93 -23.17
CA LYS A 248 -8.16 18.67 -21.85
C LYS A 248 -9.05 19.21 -20.75
N PHE A 249 -9.04 18.56 -19.59
CA PHE A 249 -9.44 19.16 -18.33
C PHE A 249 -8.21 19.37 -17.43
N PHE A 250 -8.34 20.33 -16.53
CA PHE A 250 -7.34 20.76 -15.55
C PHE A 250 -7.93 20.73 -14.14
N GLY A 251 -9.10 21.36 -13.91
CA GLY A 251 -9.81 21.38 -12.62
C GLY A 251 -11.16 20.66 -12.60
N ILE A 252 -11.63 20.28 -11.41
CA ILE A 252 -12.92 19.59 -11.16
C ILE A 252 -13.58 20.06 -9.85
N THR A 253 -14.92 19.97 -9.75
CA THR A 253 -15.71 20.19 -8.52
C THR A 253 -17.06 19.44 -8.59
N GLU A 254 -17.80 19.35 -7.48
CA GLU A 254 -19.15 18.75 -7.38
C GLU A 254 -20.18 19.83 -6.97
N ASP A 255 -21.39 19.82 -7.54
CA ASP A 255 -22.48 20.72 -7.11
C ASP A 255 -23.43 20.09 -6.07
N SER A 256 -24.34 20.88 -5.50
CA SER A 256 -25.25 20.40 -4.44
C SER A 256 -26.30 19.37 -4.91
N ASN A 257 -26.25 18.90 -6.15
CA ASN A 257 -27.05 17.80 -6.69
C ASN A 257 -26.23 16.50 -6.85
N GLY A 258 -24.92 16.54 -6.57
CA GLY A 258 -23.96 15.46 -6.82
C GLY A 258 -23.43 15.45 -8.26
N ASP A 259 -23.75 16.46 -9.08
CA ASP A 259 -23.27 16.52 -10.46
C ASP A 259 -21.83 17.04 -10.52
N ILE A 260 -21.04 16.51 -11.45
CA ILE A 260 -19.62 16.81 -11.59
C ILE A 260 -19.39 17.92 -12.62
N ILE A 261 -18.63 18.95 -12.27
CA ILE A 261 -18.20 20.02 -13.19
C ILE A 261 -16.71 19.87 -13.43
N ALA A 262 -16.28 19.89 -14.69
CA ALA A 262 -14.86 19.90 -15.05
C ALA A 262 -14.54 21.02 -16.04
N VAL A 263 -13.32 21.59 -15.94
CA VAL A 263 -12.88 22.73 -16.74
C VAL A 263 -11.50 22.52 -17.37
N GLY A 264 -11.24 23.19 -18.49
CA GLY A 264 -9.97 23.06 -19.22
C GLY A 264 -9.94 23.79 -20.56
N ASP A 265 -9.42 23.13 -21.60
CA ASP A 265 -9.36 23.66 -22.97
C ASP A 265 -9.86 22.68 -24.06
N VAL A 266 -10.38 23.25 -25.15
CA VAL A 266 -10.70 22.54 -26.40
C VAL A 266 -10.00 23.22 -27.56
N GLN A 267 -9.15 22.48 -28.29
CA GLN A 267 -8.48 22.99 -29.47
C GLN A 267 -9.40 22.95 -30.70
N LEU A 268 -9.97 24.12 -31.05
CA LEU A 268 -10.82 24.31 -32.22
C LEU A 268 -10.03 24.15 -33.53
N ALA A 269 -8.86 24.79 -33.58
CA ALA A 269 -7.99 24.81 -34.76
C ALA A 269 -6.51 24.93 -34.33
N LYS A 270 -5.58 24.91 -35.29
CA LYS A 270 -4.15 25.05 -34.97
C LYS A 270 -3.92 26.40 -34.26
N ASN A 271 -3.35 26.33 -33.06
CA ASN A 271 -3.10 27.43 -32.11
C ASN A 271 -4.35 28.07 -31.46
N LEU A 272 -5.57 27.64 -31.80
CA LEU A 272 -6.82 28.21 -31.29
C LEU A 272 -7.47 27.26 -30.26
N TYR A 273 -7.54 27.67 -28.99
CA TYR A 273 -8.03 26.87 -27.86
C TYR A 273 -9.11 27.63 -27.10
N ASN A 274 -10.30 27.07 -26.83
CA ASN A 274 -11.27 27.75 -25.98
C ASN A 274 -11.19 27.24 -24.54
N ALA A 275 -11.21 28.17 -23.58
CA ALA A 275 -11.45 27.86 -22.17
C ALA A 275 -12.86 27.26 -22.07
N THR A 276 -12.97 26.06 -21.50
CA THR A 276 -14.18 25.23 -21.61
C THR A 276 -14.59 24.69 -20.25
N ILE A 277 -15.89 24.69 -19.98
CA ILE A 277 -16.53 24.13 -18.79
C ILE A 277 -17.62 23.16 -19.22
N VAL A 278 -17.65 21.99 -18.59
CA VAL A 278 -18.62 20.92 -18.89
C VAL A 278 -19.22 20.42 -17.57
N LYS A 279 -20.54 20.26 -17.54
CA LYS A 279 -21.26 19.65 -16.44
C LYS A 279 -21.73 18.24 -16.83
N PHE A 280 -21.42 17.26 -15.99
CA PHE A 280 -21.78 15.86 -16.13
C PHE A 280 -22.74 15.41 -15.03
N SER A 281 -23.69 14.54 -15.38
CA SER A 281 -24.58 13.86 -14.45
C SER A 281 -23.77 13.05 -13.43
N GLY A 282 -23.97 13.31 -12.14
CA GLY A 282 -23.30 12.57 -11.06
C GLY A 282 -23.59 11.08 -11.05
N THR A 283 -24.76 10.69 -11.59
CA THR A 283 -25.29 9.33 -11.56
C THR A 283 -24.72 8.43 -12.65
N ASP A 284 -24.48 8.96 -13.85
CA ASP A 284 -24.12 8.16 -15.05
C ASP A 284 -23.04 8.80 -15.94
N GLY A 285 -22.48 9.95 -15.56
CA GLY A 285 -21.45 10.65 -16.31
C GLY A 285 -21.92 11.29 -17.61
N SER A 286 -23.23 11.34 -17.90
CA SER A 286 -23.74 11.94 -19.14
C SER A 286 -23.55 13.46 -19.18
N GLU A 287 -23.16 14.01 -20.33
CA GLU A 287 -22.97 15.46 -20.52
C GLU A 287 -24.32 16.18 -20.43
N LEU A 288 -24.51 17.01 -19.40
CA LEU A 288 -25.71 17.81 -19.18
C LEU A 288 -25.65 19.11 -19.97
N TRP A 289 -24.50 19.79 -19.95
CA TRP A 289 -24.20 20.94 -20.79
C TRP A 289 -22.70 21.24 -20.89
N THR A 290 -22.33 21.91 -21.98
CA THR A 290 -21.01 22.52 -22.22
C THR A 290 -21.18 24.05 -22.35
N ARG A 291 -20.20 24.84 -21.90
CA ARG A 291 -19.98 26.26 -22.27
C ARG A 291 -18.50 26.53 -22.49
N SER A 292 -18.20 27.63 -23.17
CA SER A 292 -16.81 28.03 -23.41
C SER A 292 -16.63 29.55 -23.58
N VAL A 293 -15.47 30.04 -23.14
CA VAL A 293 -14.94 31.38 -23.43
C VAL A 293 -13.77 31.25 -24.42
N GLY A 294 -13.78 32.06 -25.47
CA GLY A 294 -12.77 31.96 -26.53
C GLY A 294 -13.29 32.51 -27.86
N SER A 295 -13.01 31.79 -28.95
CA SER A 295 -13.41 32.14 -30.30
C SER A 295 -14.59 31.30 -30.80
N THR A 296 -15.37 31.83 -31.74
CA THR A 296 -16.42 31.11 -32.48
C THR A 296 -15.92 30.51 -33.79
N LEU A 297 -14.62 30.67 -34.11
CA LEU A 297 -14.03 30.22 -35.36
C LEU A 297 -13.69 28.71 -35.30
N THR A 298 -14.31 27.92 -36.17
CA THR A 298 -14.00 26.49 -36.37
C THR A 298 -12.82 26.23 -37.31
N GLU A 299 -12.25 27.29 -37.91
CA GLU A 299 -11.02 27.26 -38.70
C GLU A 299 -10.08 28.40 -38.28
N ALA A 300 -8.77 28.15 -38.26
CA ALA A 300 -7.78 29.19 -37.98
C ALA A 300 -7.61 30.13 -39.21
N PRO A 301 -7.63 31.46 -39.04
CA PRO A 301 -7.35 32.41 -40.13
C PRO A 301 -5.97 32.19 -40.78
N GLU A 302 -5.80 32.64 -42.03
CA GLU A 302 -4.45 32.64 -42.66
C GLU A 302 -3.46 33.51 -41.87
N ASP A 303 -3.96 34.58 -41.25
CA ASP A 303 -3.23 35.53 -40.40
C ASP A 303 -3.26 35.16 -38.89
N ALA A 304 -3.16 33.86 -38.55
CA ALA A 304 -3.26 33.34 -37.18
C ALA A 304 -2.08 33.68 -36.22
N ALA A 305 -1.52 34.90 -36.32
CA ALA A 305 -0.59 35.43 -35.33
C ALA A 305 -1.31 35.91 -34.06
N ASP A 306 -2.51 36.48 -34.22
CA ASP A 306 -3.21 37.26 -33.19
C ASP A 306 -4.29 36.45 -32.44
N TYR A 307 -4.32 35.11 -32.60
CA TYR A 307 -5.40 34.23 -32.11
C TYR A 307 -4.89 33.05 -31.27
N TYR A 308 -4.54 33.32 -30.02
CA TYR A 308 -4.28 32.31 -28.97
C TYR A 308 -5.33 32.42 -27.87
N THR A 309 -6.50 31.79 -28.05
CA THR A 309 -7.54 31.81 -27.01
C THR A 309 -7.18 30.91 -25.80
N GLY A 310 -7.86 31.11 -24.67
CA GLY A 310 -7.40 30.73 -23.32
C GLY A 310 -7.71 29.31 -22.83
N ALA A 311 -7.56 29.11 -21.52
CA ALA A 311 -7.91 27.90 -20.77
C ALA A 311 -8.53 28.27 -19.40
N TYR A 312 -9.38 27.41 -18.86
CA TYR A 312 -9.76 27.43 -17.44
C TYR A 312 -8.93 26.37 -16.72
N GLU A 313 -8.28 26.75 -15.63
CA GLU A 313 -7.42 25.85 -14.85
C GLU A 313 -8.16 25.27 -13.63
N SER A 314 -9.14 26.00 -13.05
CA SER A 314 -9.89 25.59 -11.84
C SER A 314 -11.33 26.12 -11.82
N VAL A 315 -12.18 25.53 -10.96
CA VAL A 315 -13.63 25.76 -10.90
C VAL A 315 -14.19 25.48 -9.51
N GLU A 316 -15.15 26.30 -9.07
CA GLU A 316 -15.84 26.13 -7.78
C GLU A 316 -17.35 26.43 -7.83
N VAL A 317 -18.09 25.97 -6.81
CA VAL A 317 -19.55 26.12 -6.70
C VAL A 317 -19.94 26.91 -5.44
N LEU A 318 -20.83 27.89 -5.60
CA LEU A 318 -21.42 28.68 -4.50
C LEU A 318 -22.68 28.02 -3.94
N SER A 319 -23.11 28.42 -2.74
CA SER A 319 -24.27 27.83 -2.04
C SER A 319 -25.62 27.97 -2.76
N ASP A 320 -25.71 28.82 -3.78
CA ASP A 320 -26.86 28.95 -4.69
C ASP A 320 -26.78 28.07 -5.97
N ASN A 321 -25.76 27.21 -6.07
CA ASN A 321 -25.35 26.45 -7.26
C ASN A 321 -25.01 27.32 -8.49
N SER A 322 -24.59 28.56 -8.29
CA SER A 322 -23.84 29.27 -9.33
C SER A 322 -22.37 28.85 -9.29
N ILE A 323 -21.75 28.76 -10.47
CA ILE A 323 -20.46 28.10 -10.69
C ILE A 323 -19.47 29.15 -11.20
N ILE A 324 -18.26 29.22 -10.64
CA ILE A 324 -17.20 30.12 -11.09
C ILE A 324 -16.03 29.31 -11.65
N ALA A 325 -15.64 29.58 -12.89
CA ALA A 325 -14.45 29.00 -13.51
C ALA A 325 -13.39 30.08 -13.76
N VAL A 326 -12.12 29.77 -13.52
CA VAL A 326 -10.99 30.71 -13.63
C VAL A 326 -9.79 30.14 -14.39
N GLY A 327 -8.95 31.03 -14.90
CA GLY A 327 -7.73 30.68 -15.65
C GLY A 327 -7.13 31.91 -16.32
N TYR A 328 -6.68 31.76 -17.57
CA TYR A 328 -6.03 32.84 -18.32
C TYR A 328 -6.45 32.87 -19.79
N THR A 329 -6.12 33.99 -20.45
CA THR A 329 -6.20 34.18 -21.90
C THR A 329 -4.81 34.39 -22.50
N LYS A 330 -4.61 34.05 -23.78
CA LYS A 330 -3.31 34.23 -24.47
C LYS A 330 -3.40 35.18 -25.67
N ALA A 331 -4.58 35.74 -25.94
CA ALA A 331 -4.90 36.74 -26.97
C ALA A 331 -6.37 37.21 -26.80
N GLU A 332 -6.76 38.22 -27.58
CA GLU A 332 -8.14 38.71 -27.66
C GLU A 332 -9.14 37.59 -28.05
N ALA A 333 -10.34 37.63 -27.46
CA ALA A 333 -11.37 36.60 -27.63
C ALA A 333 -12.78 37.19 -27.55
N SER A 334 -13.79 36.52 -28.14
CA SER A 334 -15.20 36.90 -27.93
C SER A 334 -16.15 35.71 -28.09
N SER A 335 -16.91 35.44 -27.02
CA SER A 335 -17.87 34.33 -26.90
C SER A 335 -19.24 34.66 -27.52
N GLU A 336 -20.05 33.63 -27.82
CA GLU A 336 -21.43 33.82 -28.28
C GLU A 336 -22.33 34.47 -27.20
N GLU A 337 -21.99 34.28 -25.93
CA GLU A 337 -22.68 34.85 -24.77
C GLU A 337 -22.33 36.35 -24.55
N GLY A 338 -21.42 36.91 -25.34
CA GLY A 338 -21.12 38.34 -25.40
C GLY A 338 -19.96 38.81 -24.50
N PHE A 339 -19.32 37.92 -23.75
CA PHE A 339 -18.07 38.23 -23.04
C PHE A 339 -16.90 38.30 -24.04
N SER A 340 -16.06 39.33 -23.89
CA SER A 340 -14.87 39.59 -24.71
C SER A 340 -13.63 39.78 -23.86
N CYS A 341 -12.56 39.03 -24.15
CA CYS A 341 -11.25 39.16 -23.52
C CYS A 341 -10.37 40.09 -24.37
N VAL A 342 -9.57 40.96 -23.76
CA VAL A 342 -8.75 41.97 -24.46
C VAL A 342 -7.37 42.07 -23.81
N GLY A 343 -6.38 41.45 -24.45
CA GLY A 343 -4.99 41.39 -23.99
C GLY A 343 -4.37 40.02 -24.22
N THR A 344 -3.18 39.80 -23.68
CA THR A 344 -2.39 38.57 -23.84
C THR A 344 -1.77 38.20 -22.50
N GLU A 345 -2.05 36.99 -22.01
CA GLU A 345 -1.61 36.52 -20.69
C GLU A 345 -2.29 37.23 -19.51
N ASP A 346 -3.52 37.73 -19.69
CA ASP A 346 -4.39 38.18 -18.59
C ASP A 346 -5.14 37.01 -17.92
N GLY A 347 -5.42 37.17 -16.63
CA GLY A 347 -6.30 36.28 -15.88
C GLY A 347 -7.78 36.50 -16.24
N ILE A 348 -8.59 35.45 -16.21
CA ILE A 348 -10.04 35.51 -16.45
C ILE A 348 -10.83 34.78 -15.37
N TYR A 349 -12.07 35.24 -15.16
CA TYR A 349 -13.11 34.44 -14.50
C TYR A 349 -14.43 34.52 -15.30
N ALA A 350 -15.27 33.49 -15.16
CA ALA A 350 -16.66 33.52 -15.57
C ALA A 350 -17.55 32.84 -14.52
N LYS A 351 -18.65 33.50 -14.16
CA LYS A 351 -19.69 33.01 -13.25
C LYS A 351 -20.93 32.61 -14.07
N TYR A 352 -21.38 31.37 -13.91
CA TYR A 352 -22.53 30.77 -14.57
C TYR A 352 -23.63 30.41 -13.55
N SER A 353 -24.89 30.34 -13.96
CA SER A 353 -25.93 29.62 -13.19
C SER A 353 -25.80 28.09 -13.38
N SER A 354 -26.48 27.30 -12.55
CA SER A 354 -26.48 25.83 -12.60
C SER A 354 -26.95 25.20 -13.94
N ASP A 355 -27.68 25.96 -14.77
CA ASP A 355 -28.06 25.59 -16.14
C ASP A 355 -27.02 26.00 -17.22
N GLY A 356 -25.89 26.53 -16.78
CA GLY A 356 -24.79 27.03 -17.60
C GLY A 356 -25.05 28.40 -18.23
N SER A 357 -26.07 29.16 -17.84
CA SER A 357 -26.26 30.51 -18.40
C SER A 357 -25.23 31.48 -17.80
N LEU A 358 -24.50 32.22 -18.64
CA LEU A 358 -23.52 33.21 -18.16
C LEU A 358 -24.20 34.33 -17.35
N ILE A 359 -23.73 34.56 -16.12
CA ILE A 359 -24.18 35.63 -15.22
C ILE A 359 -23.26 36.86 -15.38
N THR A 360 -21.95 36.66 -15.25
CA THR A 360 -20.93 37.68 -15.40
C THR A 360 -19.58 37.05 -15.73
N ALA A 361 -18.68 37.78 -16.39
CA ALA A 361 -17.30 37.37 -16.64
C ALA A 361 -16.43 38.62 -16.80
N ASP A 362 -15.15 38.51 -16.44
CA ASP A 362 -14.20 39.61 -16.54
C ASP A 362 -12.79 39.15 -16.94
N ASN A 363 -12.04 40.08 -17.51
CA ASN A 363 -10.60 39.96 -17.77
C ASN A 363 -9.86 40.90 -16.80
N ILE A 364 -8.75 40.41 -16.27
CA ILE A 364 -7.97 41.02 -15.20
C ILE A 364 -6.51 40.96 -15.63
N GLY A 365 -5.90 42.10 -15.94
CA GLY A 365 -4.53 42.16 -16.42
C GLY A 365 -4.16 43.52 -17.02
N THR A 366 -3.15 43.54 -17.89
CA THR A 366 -2.76 44.73 -18.65
C THR A 366 -2.12 44.31 -19.98
N ILE A 367 -2.28 45.15 -21.01
CA ILE A 367 -1.76 44.95 -22.39
C ILE A 367 -0.25 44.55 -22.48
N ASP A 368 0.56 44.85 -21.45
CA ASP A 368 2.02 44.69 -21.46
C ASP A 368 2.56 43.69 -20.40
N GLY A 369 1.79 42.71 -19.91
CA GLY A 369 2.35 41.68 -19.00
C GLY A 369 1.35 40.70 -18.34
N THR A 370 1.90 39.71 -17.63
CA THR A 370 1.28 38.42 -17.31
C THR A 370 0.56 38.39 -15.96
N LEU A 371 -0.69 37.92 -15.92
CA LEU A 371 -1.40 37.39 -14.75
C LEU A 371 -1.97 36.01 -15.09
N SER A 372 -1.65 34.99 -14.28
CA SER A 372 -2.26 33.66 -14.41
C SER A 372 -2.88 33.26 -13.09
N PHE A 373 -4.20 33.06 -13.06
CA PHE A 373 -4.84 32.32 -11.98
C PHE A 373 -4.53 30.84 -12.15
N THR A 374 -4.05 30.22 -11.06
CA THR A 374 -3.84 28.77 -10.94
C THR A 374 -5.05 28.11 -10.31
N GLY A 375 -5.78 28.82 -9.44
CA GLY A 375 -6.99 28.28 -8.82
C GLY A 375 -7.96 29.29 -8.25
N ILE A 376 -9.05 28.74 -7.72
CA ILE A 376 -10.14 29.39 -7.01
C ILE A 376 -10.45 28.59 -5.74
N TYR A 377 -10.83 29.27 -4.67
CA TYR A 377 -11.40 28.68 -3.46
C TYR A 377 -12.65 29.46 -3.05
N VAL A 378 -13.68 28.78 -2.54
CA VAL A 378 -14.92 29.38 -2.03
C VAL A 378 -15.12 28.97 -0.58
N SER A 379 -15.41 29.93 0.31
CA SER A 379 -15.65 29.64 1.72
C SER A 379 -17.11 29.32 2.03
N ASP A 380 -17.37 28.72 3.21
CA ASP A 380 -18.70 28.50 3.82
C ASP A 380 -19.64 29.73 3.80
N SER A 381 -19.11 30.93 3.61
CA SER A 381 -19.85 32.20 3.55
C SER A 381 -20.01 32.79 2.14
N ASP A 382 -19.77 32.00 1.09
CA ASP A 382 -19.77 32.41 -0.32
C ASP A 382 -18.79 33.57 -0.63
N GLU A 383 -17.69 33.71 0.13
CA GLU A 383 -16.58 34.59 -0.26
C GLU A 383 -15.60 33.85 -1.16
N VAL A 384 -15.20 34.51 -2.25
CA VAL A 384 -14.46 33.89 -3.36
C VAL A 384 -13.02 34.39 -3.35
N TYR A 385 -12.06 33.47 -3.44
CA TYR A 385 -10.63 33.77 -3.45
C TYR A 385 -10.01 33.25 -4.74
N LEU A 386 -9.53 34.14 -5.61
CA LEU A 386 -8.80 33.79 -6.82
C LEU A 386 -7.31 33.92 -6.57
N TYR A 387 -6.52 32.90 -6.92
CA TYR A 387 -5.10 32.87 -6.60
C TYR A 387 -4.22 32.43 -7.80
N GLY A 388 -2.94 32.80 -7.75
CA GLY A 388 -1.96 32.49 -8.81
C GLY A 388 -0.71 33.35 -8.73
N SER A 389 -0.21 33.85 -9.88
CA SER A 389 0.96 34.75 -9.94
C SER A 389 0.86 35.83 -11.01
N THR A 390 1.57 36.96 -10.84
CA THR A 390 1.67 38.06 -11.81
C THR A 390 3.04 38.75 -11.81
N ASP A 391 3.52 39.15 -12.98
CA ASP A 391 4.71 40.01 -13.12
C ASP A 391 4.37 41.52 -13.17
N SER A 392 3.09 41.87 -13.00
CA SER A 392 2.54 43.10 -13.57
C SER A 392 1.84 44.03 -12.58
N VAL A 393 2.33 45.26 -12.50
CA VAL A 393 1.64 46.38 -11.84
C VAL A 393 0.45 46.84 -12.69
N ILE A 394 -0.70 47.05 -12.07
CA ILE A 394 -1.89 47.63 -12.73
C ILE A 394 -1.58 49.06 -13.22
N LYS A 395 -1.50 49.25 -14.53
CA LYS A 395 -1.22 50.56 -15.16
C LYS A 395 -2.47 51.32 -15.57
N GLU A 396 -3.63 50.66 -15.65
CA GLU A 396 -4.83 51.21 -16.28
C GLU A 396 -5.87 51.71 -15.28
N ASP A 397 -6.32 52.96 -15.46
CA ASP A 397 -7.24 53.62 -14.52
C ASP A 397 -8.58 52.86 -14.37
N TYR A 398 -9.12 52.26 -15.45
CA TYR A 398 -10.41 51.56 -15.38
C TYR A 398 -10.34 50.22 -14.62
N ILE A 399 -9.17 49.55 -14.60
CA ILE A 399 -8.94 48.37 -13.75
C ILE A 399 -8.89 48.82 -12.28
N ARG A 400 -8.22 49.95 -11.99
CA ARG A 400 -8.22 50.55 -10.64
C ARG A 400 -9.60 51.04 -10.20
N GLU A 401 -10.45 51.52 -11.12
CA GLU A 401 -11.86 51.88 -10.86
C GLU A 401 -12.75 50.67 -10.53
N LYS A 402 -12.38 49.44 -10.91
CA LYS A 402 -13.05 48.20 -10.47
C LYS A 402 -12.67 47.76 -9.05
N GLY A 403 -11.68 48.39 -8.42
CA GLY A 403 -11.24 48.10 -7.05
C GLY A 403 -9.90 47.38 -6.92
N TYR A 404 -9.28 46.94 -8.03
CA TYR A 404 -8.00 46.24 -8.01
C TYR A 404 -6.83 47.18 -7.71
N THR A 405 -6.02 46.86 -6.70
CA THR A 405 -4.86 47.66 -6.27
C THR A 405 -3.70 46.81 -5.73
N TRP A 406 -2.85 46.30 -6.62
CA TRP A 406 -1.54 45.72 -6.27
C TRP A 406 -0.37 46.50 -6.91
N ASP A 407 0.82 46.33 -6.33
CA ASP A 407 2.12 46.72 -6.90
C ASP A 407 2.82 45.46 -7.45
N ASN A 408 4.13 45.50 -7.72
CA ASN A 408 4.96 44.32 -8.00
C ASN A 408 6.28 44.51 -7.24
N TYR A 409 6.73 43.48 -6.53
CA TYR A 409 7.96 43.48 -5.74
C TYR A 409 9.16 42.85 -6.48
N GLY A 410 8.93 41.85 -7.35
CA GLY A 410 9.98 41.14 -8.08
C GLY A 410 9.59 40.76 -9.52
N ALA A 411 9.61 39.45 -9.80
CA ALA A 411 9.36 38.90 -11.12
C ALA A 411 8.48 37.65 -11.00
N HIS A 412 7.17 37.77 -11.27
CA HIS A 412 6.13 36.85 -10.80
C HIS A 412 6.01 36.83 -9.28
N ASP A 413 5.33 37.83 -8.72
CA ASP A 413 4.80 37.75 -7.36
C ASP A 413 3.61 36.78 -7.35
N ALA A 414 3.39 36.06 -6.24
CA ALA A 414 2.12 35.38 -6.01
C ALA A 414 0.99 36.40 -5.77
N ILE A 415 -0.25 36.09 -6.10
CA ILE A 415 -1.40 37.01 -5.96
C ILE A 415 -2.63 36.29 -5.38
N ILE A 416 -3.38 36.99 -4.53
CA ILE A 416 -4.72 36.60 -4.08
C ILE A 416 -5.67 37.79 -4.25
N ILE A 417 -6.87 37.53 -4.79
CA ILE A 417 -7.96 38.51 -4.91
C ILE A 417 -9.20 37.93 -4.22
N ASN A 418 -9.81 38.70 -3.31
CA ASN A 418 -11.05 38.31 -2.64
C ASN A 418 -12.25 39.11 -3.16
N TYR A 419 -13.35 38.41 -3.37
CA TYR A 419 -14.63 38.95 -3.82
C TYR A 419 -15.77 38.55 -2.88
N ASP A 420 -16.84 39.33 -2.88
CA ASP A 420 -18.14 38.85 -2.43
C ASP A 420 -18.80 37.91 -3.46
N SER A 421 -19.88 37.24 -3.04
CA SER A 421 -20.63 36.28 -3.86
C SER A 421 -21.21 36.85 -5.16
N ASP A 422 -21.33 38.18 -5.28
CA ASP A 422 -21.78 38.91 -6.47
C ASP A 422 -20.62 39.29 -7.41
N MET A 423 -19.38 38.85 -7.11
CA MET A 423 -18.13 39.19 -7.79
C MET A 423 -17.73 40.68 -7.72
N ASN A 424 -18.07 41.37 -6.63
CA ASN A 424 -17.48 42.68 -6.31
C ASN A 424 -16.15 42.48 -5.56
N VAL A 425 -15.09 43.19 -5.97
CA VAL A 425 -13.77 43.13 -5.30
C VAL A 425 -13.86 43.69 -3.88
N ASN A 426 -13.52 42.88 -2.88
CA ASN A 426 -13.30 43.34 -1.51
C ASN A 426 -11.87 43.89 -1.36
N TRP A 427 -10.87 43.12 -1.81
CA TRP A 427 -9.45 43.49 -1.82
C TRP A 427 -8.64 42.62 -2.78
N SER A 428 -7.42 43.04 -3.10
CA SER A 428 -6.45 42.32 -3.91
C SER A 428 -5.04 42.57 -3.37
N ALA A 429 -4.20 41.53 -3.25
CA ALA A 429 -2.85 41.66 -2.72
C ALA A 429 -1.86 40.70 -3.39
N ASN A 430 -0.61 41.15 -3.50
CA ASN A 430 0.53 40.41 -4.04
C ASN A 430 1.55 40.07 -2.94
N TYR A 431 2.21 38.92 -3.07
CA TYR A 431 3.11 38.32 -2.08
C TYR A 431 4.37 37.82 -2.81
N GLY A 432 5.54 38.37 -2.49
CA GLY A 432 6.77 38.10 -3.25
C GLY A 432 8.01 38.83 -2.75
N GLY A 433 9.17 38.39 -3.24
CA GLY A 433 10.49 38.97 -2.99
C GLY A 433 11.13 39.56 -4.25
N GLU A 434 12.44 39.34 -4.45
CA GLU A 434 13.16 39.81 -5.65
C GLU A 434 13.03 38.85 -6.87
N ASN A 435 12.62 37.59 -6.65
CA ASN A 435 12.51 36.56 -7.69
C ASN A 435 11.04 36.15 -7.92
N SER A 436 10.80 34.88 -8.30
CA SER A 436 9.50 34.33 -8.68
C SER A 436 8.89 33.43 -7.61
N GLU A 437 7.64 33.72 -7.26
CA GLU A 437 6.80 33.04 -6.29
C GLU A 437 5.44 32.69 -6.93
N TYR A 438 4.95 31.47 -6.68
CA TYR A 438 3.68 30.99 -7.21
C TYR A 438 2.88 30.30 -6.10
N ILE A 439 1.59 30.62 -5.98
CA ILE A 439 0.62 29.83 -5.22
C ILE A 439 -0.05 28.85 -6.20
N ASN A 440 -0.03 27.56 -5.87
CA ASN A 440 -0.64 26.48 -6.64
C ASN A 440 -1.94 25.96 -5.96
N GLY A 441 -2.05 26.07 -4.62
CA GLY A 441 -3.26 25.72 -3.87
C GLY A 441 -3.46 26.64 -2.65
N PHE A 442 -4.72 26.84 -2.25
CA PHE A 442 -5.09 27.75 -1.16
C PHE A 442 -6.43 27.35 -0.54
N PHE A 443 -6.57 27.46 0.78
CA PHE A 443 -7.87 27.33 1.46
C PHE A 443 -7.94 28.21 2.74
N ILE A 444 -9.16 28.44 3.23
CA ILE A 444 -9.42 28.96 4.57
C ILE A 444 -9.85 27.80 5.48
N SER A 445 -9.18 27.61 6.61
CA SER A 445 -9.50 26.58 7.58
C SER A 445 -10.79 26.88 8.35
N SER A 446 -11.33 25.87 9.04
CA SER A 446 -12.48 26.02 9.94
C SER A 446 -12.23 26.93 11.16
N THR A 447 -10.97 27.32 11.43
CA THR A 447 -10.62 28.34 12.44
C THR A 447 -10.57 29.76 11.87
N GLY A 448 -10.71 29.92 10.56
CA GLY A 448 -10.56 31.18 9.84
C GLY A 448 -9.12 31.52 9.44
N GLU A 449 -8.20 30.55 9.49
CA GLU A 449 -6.82 30.71 9.08
C GLU A 449 -6.62 30.45 7.59
N ALA A 450 -5.92 31.33 6.89
CA ALA A 450 -5.56 31.14 5.49
C ALA A 450 -4.27 30.33 5.37
N ILE A 451 -4.32 29.24 4.59
CA ILE A 451 -3.16 28.42 4.21
C ILE A 451 -2.98 28.52 2.70
N ALA A 452 -1.76 28.77 2.24
CA ALA A 452 -1.39 28.76 0.82
C ALA A 452 -0.18 27.86 0.59
N VAL A 453 -0.14 27.15 -0.53
CA VAL A 453 0.99 26.29 -0.92
C VAL A 453 1.43 26.57 -2.35
N GLY A 454 2.69 26.29 -2.66
CA GLY A 454 3.20 26.42 -4.01
C GLY A 454 4.71 26.28 -4.10
N GLU A 455 5.35 27.18 -4.84
CA GLU A 455 6.81 27.18 -5.05
C GLU A 455 7.40 28.59 -5.04
N ALA A 456 8.65 28.72 -4.58
CA ALA A 456 9.36 30.00 -4.47
C ALA A 456 10.81 29.90 -4.95
N THR A 457 11.36 31.06 -5.35
CA THR A 457 12.76 31.17 -5.80
C THR A 457 13.52 32.32 -5.12
N SER A 458 12.86 33.17 -4.34
CA SER A 458 13.48 34.26 -3.58
C SER A 458 14.42 33.78 -2.45
N THR A 459 15.55 34.47 -2.27
CA THR A 459 16.60 34.12 -1.29
C THR A 459 16.70 35.08 -0.09
N CYS A 460 16.03 36.25 -0.12
CA CYS A 460 15.87 37.12 1.05
C CYS A 460 14.78 38.20 0.88
N ASP A 461 14.20 38.61 2.02
CA ASP A 461 13.46 39.86 2.30
C ASP A 461 12.49 40.42 1.23
N GLY A 462 11.41 39.69 0.96
CA GLY A 462 10.19 40.23 0.35
C GLY A 462 9.20 40.82 1.38
N ASN A 463 7.91 40.90 1.03
CA ASN A 463 6.85 41.11 2.04
C ASN A 463 6.56 39.83 2.86
N ILE A 464 7.05 38.67 2.40
CA ILE A 464 7.16 37.40 3.12
C ILE A 464 8.64 36.98 3.16
N ASN A 465 9.09 36.35 4.25
CA ASN A 465 10.49 35.94 4.45
C ASN A 465 10.76 34.54 3.87
N LEU A 466 10.87 34.47 2.54
CA LEU A 466 11.15 33.22 1.83
C LEU A 466 12.66 32.96 1.74
N LYS A 467 13.05 31.72 2.07
CA LYS A 467 14.44 31.24 2.11
C LYS A 467 14.63 30.06 1.17
N ASN A 468 14.91 30.33 -0.10
CA ASN A 468 15.29 29.30 -1.06
C ASN A 468 16.64 28.65 -0.67
N ASN A 469 16.61 27.33 -0.43
CA ASN A 469 17.74 26.44 -0.16
C ASN A 469 18.23 25.73 -1.45
N GLY A 470 17.38 25.62 -2.46
CA GLY A 470 17.64 24.99 -3.74
C GLY A 470 17.76 25.97 -4.92
N LYS A 471 16.94 25.71 -5.95
CA LYS A 471 16.64 26.68 -7.03
C LYS A 471 15.18 27.11 -6.98
N VAL A 472 14.29 26.15 -6.80
CA VAL A 472 12.84 26.25 -6.67
C VAL A 472 12.51 25.33 -5.52
N ASP A 473 11.89 25.83 -4.46
CA ASP A 473 11.51 25.03 -3.30
C ASP A 473 10.00 25.09 -3.09
N ALA A 474 9.45 24.03 -2.50
CA ALA A 474 8.06 24.03 -2.08
C ALA A 474 7.85 24.98 -0.90
N ILE A 475 6.73 25.71 -0.89
CA ILE A 475 6.38 26.62 0.20
C ILE A 475 5.02 26.32 0.80
N VAL A 476 4.88 26.61 2.09
CA VAL A 476 3.62 26.74 2.81
C VAL A 476 3.61 28.11 3.51
N LEU A 477 2.52 28.85 3.35
CA LEU A 477 2.28 30.15 3.97
C LEU A 477 1.07 30.03 4.89
N SER A 478 1.12 30.62 6.08
CA SER A 478 -0.03 30.65 7.00
C SER A 478 -0.24 32.03 7.61
N SER A 479 -1.51 32.37 7.90
CA SER A 479 -1.87 33.68 8.44
C SER A 479 -1.70 33.82 9.95
N ASN A 480 -1.48 32.73 10.71
CA ASN A 480 -1.14 32.79 12.13
C ASN A 480 0.30 32.33 12.38
N TYR A 481 1.02 33.04 13.24
CA TYR A 481 2.30 32.56 13.75
C TYR A 481 2.09 31.59 14.91
N HIS A 482 2.14 30.29 14.62
CA HIS A 482 2.24 29.24 15.63
C HIS A 482 3.68 29.16 16.15
N GLU A 483 3.92 29.62 17.39
CA GLU A 483 5.15 29.25 18.10
C GLU A 483 5.12 27.73 18.34
N SER A 484 6.24 27.04 18.07
CA SER A 484 6.37 25.59 18.33
C SER A 484 6.33 25.32 19.84
N THR A 485 5.11 25.23 20.38
CA THR A 485 4.82 25.08 21.81
C THR A 485 4.70 23.62 22.23
N SER A 486 5.44 22.76 21.53
CA SER A 486 5.51 21.30 21.66
C SER A 486 6.10 20.84 23.00
N THR A 487 5.35 21.05 24.10
CA THR A 487 5.31 20.13 25.24
C THR A 487 4.55 18.87 24.81
N GLU A 488 5.10 18.19 23.81
CA GLU A 488 4.42 17.17 23.02
C GLU A 488 4.75 15.74 23.51
N SER A 489 4.31 14.75 22.74
CA SER A 489 4.61 13.35 22.99
C SER A 489 6.13 13.07 23.05
N ILE A 490 6.51 12.01 23.78
CA ILE A 490 7.91 11.67 24.08
C ILE A 490 8.59 11.00 22.87
N LEU A 491 7.98 11.02 21.67
CA LEU A 491 8.24 10.04 20.61
C LEU A 491 8.13 10.59 19.16
N LYS A 492 8.56 11.83 18.90
CA LYS A 492 8.83 12.25 17.50
C LYS A 492 10.01 11.44 16.92
N ASP A 493 9.90 11.01 15.66
CA ASP A 493 10.89 10.23 14.88
C ASP A 493 11.40 8.91 15.50
N GLY A 494 10.67 8.30 16.44
CA GLY A 494 11.12 7.06 17.10
C GLY A 494 12.41 7.24 17.92
N LYS A 495 12.68 8.47 18.39
CA LYS A 495 13.77 8.81 19.29
C LYS A 495 13.20 9.50 20.52
N VAL A 496 13.79 9.24 21.68
CA VAL A 496 13.43 9.95 22.91
C VAL A 496 14.03 11.37 22.86
N PRO A 497 13.23 12.44 23.00
CA PRO A 497 13.74 13.80 22.97
C PRO A 497 14.57 14.13 24.23
N TYR A 498 15.42 15.15 24.15
CA TYR A 498 16.28 15.54 25.25
C TYR A 498 15.53 16.34 26.32
N ALA A 499 15.55 15.90 27.57
CA ALA A 499 15.10 16.73 28.69
C ALA A 499 16.13 17.82 29.01
N ASP A 500 15.65 19.06 29.18
CA ASP A 500 16.42 20.22 29.61
C ASP A 500 17.25 19.98 30.88
N GLY A 501 18.39 20.66 30.97
CA GLY A 501 19.26 20.60 32.14
C GLY A 501 20.75 20.70 31.81
N THR A 502 21.58 20.10 32.67
CA THR A 502 23.03 20.05 32.48
C THR A 502 23.54 18.66 32.84
N TYR A 503 24.07 17.96 31.85
CA TYR A 503 24.46 16.55 31.92
C TYR A 503 25.98 16.43 31.77
N VAL A 504 26.60 15.58 32.59
CA VAL A 504 28.06 15.49 32.69
C VAL A 504 28.49 14.03 32.59
N ASP A 505 29.31 13.72 31.59
CA ASP A 505 29.81 12.38 31.35
C ASP A 505 31.23 12.40 30.75
N SER A 506 31.82 11.22 30.57
CA SER A 506 33.22 11.06 30.22
C SER A 506 33.51 9.83 29.36
N ALA A 507 34.46 9.95 28.45
CA ALA A 507 34.90 8.87 27.58
C ALA A 507 36.43 8.91 27.33
N ASN A 508 36.99 7.84 26.78
CA ASN A 508 38.42 7.73 26.54
C ASN A 508 38.85 8.57 25.31
N GLY A 509 39.75 9.53 25.54
CA GLY A 509 40.51 10.22 24.49
C GLY A 509 41.78 9.46 24.07
N TYR A 510 42.78 10.17 23.55
CA TYR A 510 44.01 9.59 22.99
C TYR A 510 44.91 8.92 24.06
N SER A 511 45.05 9.51 25.24
CA SER A 511 45.91 9.03 26.33
C SER A 511 45.27 9.10 27.73
N SER A 512 44.05 9.65 27.83
CA SER A 512 43.30 9.77 29.08
C SER A 512 41.80 9.93 28.83
N VAL A 513 41.00 9.82 29.89
CA VAL A 513 39.58 10.19 29.89
C VAL A 513 39.43 11.70 29.68
N ILE A 514 38.46 12.08 28.86
CA ILE A 514 37.94 13.44 28.67
C ILE A 514 36.54 13.48 29.30
N THR A 515 36.21 14.53 30.05
CA THR A 515 34.88 14.76 30.67
C THR A 515 34.28 16.05 30.12
N VAL A 516 33.03 16.00 29.69
CA VAL A 516 32.30 17.14 29.11
C VAL A 516 31.03 17.44 29.91
N SER A 517 30.54 18.67 29.79
CA SER A 517 29.23 19.11 30.28
C SER A 517 28.40 19.58 29.10
N VAL A 518 27.22 19.02 28.93
CA VAL A 518 26.22 19.37 27.92
C VAL A 518 25.08 20.12 28.60
N GLU A 519 24.80 21.35 28.16
CA GLU A 519 23.64 22.14 28.57
C GLU A 519 22.55 22.02 27.50
N ILE A 520 21.31 21.77 27.93
CA ILE A 520 20.15 21.56 27.07
C ILE A 520 19.03 22.48 27.55
N GLU A 521 18.44 23.21 26.61
CA GLU A 521 17.35 24.18 26.83
C GLU A 521 16.38 24.10 25.66
N ASN A 522 15.08 23.98 25.92
CA ASN A 522 14.03 23.70 24.94
C ASN A 522 14.35 22.47 24.06
N GLY A 523 14.88 21.39 24.65
CA GLY A 523 15.17 20.14 23.96
C GLY A 523 16.39 20.14 23.00
N VAL A 524 17.10 21.27 22.86
CA VAL A 524 18.27 21.39 21.96
C VAL A 524 19.58 21.60 22.72
N ILE A 525 20.70 21.15 22.14
CA ILE A 525 22.05 21.29 22.69
C ILE A 525 22.49 22.75 22.63
N LYS A 526 22.28 23.47 23.73
CA LYS A 526 22.63 24.89 23.90
C LYS A 526 24.13 25.12 24.06
N SER A 527 24.82 24.25 24.80
CA SER A 527 26.28 24.35 24.95
C SER A 527 26.94 23.01 25.25
N VAL A 528 28.17 22.82 24.77
CA VAL A 528 29.06 21.74 25.23
C VAL A 528 30.38 22.33 25.68
N SER A 529 30.87 21.89 26.85
CA SER A 529 32.05 22.47 27.49
C SER A 529 32.94 21.43 28.18
N GLU A 530 34.22 21.76 28.35
CA GLU A 530 35.18 20.91 29.07
C GLU A 530 34.92 20.96 30.58
N VAL A 531 34.75 19.78 31.20
CA VAL A 531 34.83 19.62 32.67
C VAL A 531 36.24 19.20 33.08
N SER A 532 36.85 18.25 32.34
CA SER A 532 38.30 18.02 32.41
C SER A 532 38.84 17.24 31.22
N ALA A 533 39.88 17.76 30.58
CA ALA A 533 40.68 17.03 29.59
C ALA A 533 42.08 16.72 30.14
N ASN A 534 42.26 15.49 30.66
CA ASN A 534 43.57 14.97 31.09
C ASN A 534 44.38 14.38 29.92
N ASP A 535 43.91 14.55 28.67
CA ASP A 535 44.48 13.98 27.46
C ASP A 535 45.72 14.76 26.95
N THR A 536 46.43 14.22 25.97
CA THR A 536 47.61 14.82 25.35
C THR A 536 47.24 16.15 24.68
N LYS A 537 47.59 17.26 25.35
CA LYS A 537 47.18 18.63 25.01
C LYS A 537 47.39 19.08 23.55
N ALA A 538 48.32 18.48 22.82
CA ALA A 538 48.51 18.75 21.39
C ALA A 538 47.35 18.26 20.51
N PHE A 539 46.77 17.09 20.81
CA PHE A 539 45.63 16.53 20.09
C PHE A 539 44.31 17.10 20.62
N TYR A 540 44.20 17.26 21.95
CA TYR A 540 43.00 17.85 22.54
C TYR A 540 42.74 19.29 22.09
N ASN A 541 43.79 20.13 21.98
CA ASN A 541 43.68 21.50 21.45
C ASN A 541 43.21 21.58 19.98
N LEU A 542 43.16 20.46 19.24
CA LEU A 542 42.57 20.37 17.90
C LEU A 542 41.13 19.84 18.00
N ALA A 543 40.93 18.77 18.78
CA ALA A 543 39.62 18.13 18.97
C ALA A 543 38.58 19.05 19.64
N CYS A 544 38.98 20.00 20.49
CA CYS A 544 38.07 20.92 21.17
C CYS A 544 37.32 21.89 20.22
N ALA A 545 37.64 21.91 18.92
CA ALA A 545 36.83 22.58 17.91
C ALA A 545 35.42 21.98 17.76
N LEU A 546 35.25 20.69 18.05
CA LEU A 546 33.95 20.00 17.92
C LEU A 546 32.87 20.52 18.88
N TYR A 547 33.23 21.29 19.91
CA TYR A 547 32.23 21.84 20.84
C TYR A 547 31.27 22.84 20.18
N SER A 548 31.69 23.60 19.16
CA SER A 548 30.74 24.41 18.38
C SER A 548 30.01 23.56 17.36
N THR A 549 30.69 22.65 16.64
CA THR A 549 30.07 21.78 15.63
C THR A 549 28.97 20.89 16.20
N ILE A 550 29.12 20.40 17.44
CA ILE A 550 28.10 19.59 18.13
C ILE A 550 26.85 20.42 18.49
N VAL A 551 27.04 21.69 18.84
CA VAL A 551 25.94 22.64 19.10
C VAL A 551 25.26 23.02 17.77
N GLU A 552 26.04 23.35 16.75
CA GLU A 552 25.59 23.71 15.40
C GLU A 552 24.81 22.58 14.71
N ALA A 553 25.21 21.32 14.93
CA ALA A 553 24.54 20.13 14.39
C ALA A 553 23.51 19.49 15.35
N ASN A 554 23.27 20.07 16.53
CA ASN A 554 22.42 19.52 17.60
C ASN A 554 22.66 18.03 17.94
N SER A 555 23.88 17.53 17.70
CA SER A 555 24.19 16.09 17.68
C SER A 555 25.62 15.81 18.11
N ALA A 556 25.82 14.69 18.82
CA ALA A 556 27.15 14.19 19.13
C ALA A 556 27.84 13.52 17.92
N ASP A 557 27.11 13.17 16.86
CA ASP A 557 27.67 12.48 15.69
C ASP A 557 28.18 13.45 14.61
N VAL A 558 29.22 14.21 14.98
CA VAL A 558 29.92 15.13 14.07
C VAL A 558 31.21 14.54 13.52
N ASP A 559 31.73 15.09 12.43
CA ASP A 559 32.97 14.62 11.81
C ASP A 559 34.20 14.76 12.73
N VAL A 560 35.19 13.88 12.60
CA VAL A 560 36.37 13.88 13.50
C VAL A 560 37.47 14.84 13.05
N VAL A 561 38.07 15.59 13.98
CA VAL A 561 39.14 16.55 13.62
C VAL A 561 40.38 15.80 13.12
N SER A 562 40.75 16.05 11.87
CA SER A 562 41.91 15.44 11.22
C SER A 562 43.20 15.71 12.00
N GLY A 563 43.94 14.64 12.31
CA GLY A 563 45.13 14.70 13.18
C GLY A 563 44.84 14.59 14.69
N ALA A 564 43.57 14.50 15.12
CA ALA A 564 43.16 14.42 16.52
C ALA A 564 42.05 13.37 16.79
N THR A 565 41.95 12.35 15.93
CA THR A 565 40.84 11.36 15.88
C THR A 565 40.47 10.75 17.24
N LEU A 566 41.43 10.27 18.04
CA LEU A 566 41.11 9.63 19.32
C LEU A 566 40.63 10.63 20.39
N SER A 567 41.20 11.85 20.42
CA SER A 567 40.68 12.93 21.29
C SER A 567 39.31 13.42 20.82
N SER A 568 39.06 13.41 19.51
CA SER A 568 37.76 13.74 18.91
C SER A 568 36.69 12.72 19.32
N ASN A 569 36.99 11.42 19.19
CA ASN A 569 36.10 10.35 19.66
C ASN A 569 35.87 10.42 21.18
N GLY A 570 36.88 10.81 21.96
CA GLY A 570 36.72 11.07 23.39
C GLY A 570 35.73 12.20 23.70
N ILE A 571 35.65 13.24 22.86
CA ILE A 571 34.64 14.30 22.98
C ILE A 571 33.27 13.78 22.49
N LYS A 572 33.17 13.22 21.28
CA LYS A 572 31.91 12.68 20.73
C LYS A 572 31.23 11.72 21.71
N ASN A 573 31.99 10.74 22.21
CA ASN A 573 31.45 9.70 23.09
C ASN A 573 31.09 10.24 24.48
N ALA A 574 31.84 11.20 25.03
CA ALA A 574 31.47 11.85 26.29
C ALA A 574 30.18 12.68 26.14
N THR A 575 30.00 13.35 25.00
CA THR A 575 28.75 14.05 24.66
C THR A 575 27.60 13.06 24.50
N ALA A 576 27.76 11.99 23.71
CA ALA A 576 26.73 10.98 23.49
C ALA A 576 26.29 10.29 24.79
N ASN A 577 27.21 10.04 25.73
CA ASN A 577 26.88 9.56 27.06
C ASN A 577 26.08 10.60 27.87
N ALA A 578 26.43 11.88 27.83
CA ALA A 578 25.68 12.94 28.51
C ALA A 578 24.27 13.14 27.91
N LEU A 579 24.13 13.06 26.58
CA LEU A 579 22.83 13.03 25.89
C LEU A 579 22.01 11.79 26.28
N SER A 580 22.67 10.64 26.50
CA SER A 580 22.01 9.44 27.03
C SER A 580 21.44 9.62 28.44
N GLN A 581 22.08 10.46 29.29
CA GLN A 581 21.50 10.85 30.59
C GLN A 581 20.26 11.74 30.41
N SER A 582 20.26 12.63 29.41
CA SER A 582 19.13 13.51 29.10
C SER A 582 17.91 12.74 28.59
N MET A 583 18.07 11.86 27.59
CA MET A 583 16.98 10.99 27.11
C MET A 583 16.41 10.11 28.24
N ALA A 584 17.28 9.57 29.10
CA ALA A 584 16.83 8.83 30.28
C ALA A 584 16.07 9.73 31.28
N LYS A 585 16.43 11.01 31.42
CA LYS A 585 15.71 11.96 32.27
C LYS A 585 14.31 12.30 31.70
N THR A 586 14.15 12.32 30.38
CA THR A 586 12.84 12.44 29.72
C THR A 586 11.91 11.27 30.12
N VAL A 587 12.41 10.04 30.03
CA VAL A 587 11.66 8.84 30.45
C VAL A 587 11.37 8.85 31.96
N VAL A 588 12.32 9.31 32.79
CA VAL A 588 12.07 9.50 34.24
C VAL A 588 10.93 10.49 34.49
N ASN A 589 10.88 11.63 33.79
CA ASN A 589 9.77 12.59 33.92
C ASN A 589 8.44 11.93 33.55
N ALA A 590 8.37 11.30 32.37
CA ALA A 590 7.18 10.63 31.88
C ALA A 590 6.62 9.60 32.88
N ILE A 591 7.48 8.81 33.52
CA ILE A 591 7.09 7.82 34.53
C ILE A 591 6.66 8.48 35.85
N ASP A 592 7.27 9.60 36.26
CA ASP A 592 6.84 10.36 37.45
C ASP A 592 5.47 11.04 37.23
N ASP A 593 5.17 11.46 35.99
CA ASP A 593 3.94 12.17 35.62
C ASP A 593 2.71 11.25 35.42
N LEU A 594 2.88 9.92 35.34
CA LEU A 594 1.78 8.93 35.26
C LEU A 594 0.76 9.03 36.41
N GLY A 595 1.18 9.54 37.58
CA GLY A 595 0.30 9.96 38.66
C GLY A 595 -0.53 8.85 39.32
N THR A 596 -1.81 8.73 38.95
CA THR A 596 -2.73 7.70 39.48
C THR A 596 -3.46 7.03 38.33
N ILE A 597 -3.12 5.77 38.09
CA ILE A 597 -3.55 5.01 36.92
C ILE A 597 -5.06 4.78 36.92
N THR A 598 -5.64 5.00 35.74
CA THR A 598 -7.03 4.71 35.37
C THR A 598 -7.05 4.06 34.00
N GLU A 599 -8.20 3.58 33.52
CA GLU A 599 -8.35 3.04 32.15
C GLU A 599 -7.91 4.06 31.09
N ALA A 600 -8.22 5.35 31.29
CA ALA A 600 -7.80 6.47 30.43
C ALA A 600 -6.31 6.88 30.60
N SER A 601 -5.51 6.09 31.32
CA SER A 601 -4.06 6.28 31.43
C SER A 601 -3.26 5.39 30.46
N ALA A 602 -3.94 4.59 29.63
CA ALA A 602 -3.31 3.58 28.78
C ALA A 602 -2.22 4.15 27.86
N ASP A 603 -2.53 5.19 27.09
CA ASP A 603 -1.61 5.75 26.10
C ASP A 603 -0.38 6.39 26.78
N ALA A 604 -0.57 7.00 27.96
CA ALA A 604 0.53 7.54 28.75
C ALA A 604 1.49 6.45 29.27
N VAL A 605 0.95 5.31 29.75
CA VAL A 605 1.74 4.16 30.19
C VAL A 605 2.47 3.53 29.00
N THR A 606 1.77 3.32 27.87
CA THR A 606 2.34 2.79 26.62
C THR A 606 3.45 3.69 26.07
N ASN A 607 3.26 5.01 26.05
CA ASN A 607 4.28 5.95 25.57
C ASN A 607 5.51 5.98 26.48
N ALA A 608 5.34 5.89 27.81
CA ALA A 608 6.45 5.74 28.75
C ALA A 608 7.20 4.40 28.56
N ARG A 609 6.49 3.30 28.25
CA ARG A 609 7.07 1.99 27.89
C ARG A 609 7.82 2.03 26.56
N ALA A 610 7.25 2.59 25.51
CA ALA A 610 7.88 2.72 24.20
C ALA A 610 9.14 3.59 24.26
N ALA A 611 9.08 4.74 24.96
CA ALA A 611 10.25 5.59 25.19
C ALA A 611 11.34 4.87 26.01
N TYR A 612 10.97 4.14 27.08
CA TYR A 612 11.93 3.28 27.79
C TYR A 612 12.55 2.21 26.90
N ASN A 613 11.78 1.66 25.94
CA ASN A 613 12.25 0.62 25.02
C ASN A 613 13.17 1.15 23.90
N GLN A 614 13.06 2.43 23.52
CA GLN A 614 14.01 3.08 22.60
C GLN A 614 15.35 3.45 23.25
N LEU A 615 15.42 3.54 24.58
CA LEU A 615 16.68 3.82 25.28
C LEU A 615 17.71 2.70 25.07
N GLY A 616 18.89 3.06 24.56
CA GLY A 616 20.04 2.16 24.54
C GLY A 616 20.50 1.74 25.94
N THR A 617 21.20 0.60 26.03
CA THR A 617 21.60 -0.06 27.30
C THR A 617 22.31 0.88 28.29
N TYR A 618 23.06 1.87 27.80
CA TYR A 618 23.71 2.87 28.64
C TYR A 618 22.70 3.84 29.28
N ALA A 619 21.80 4.41 28.47
CA ALA A 619 20.77 5.34 28.93
C ALA A 619 19.82 4.71 29.96
N ARG A 620 19.40 3.45 29.77
CA ARG A 620 18.51 2.74 30.73
C ARG A 620 19.08 2.67 32.15
N THR A 621 20.40 2.74 32.34
CA THR A 621 21.01 2.75 33.69
C THR A 621 20.71 4.01 34.51
N TYR A 622 20.22 5.08 33.87
CA TYR A 622 19.84 6.35 34.48
C TYR A 622 18.32 6.47 34.73
N VAL A 623 17.49 5.51 34.30
CA VAL A 623 16.04 5.51 34.56
C VAL A 623 15.75 4.96 35.96
N THR A 624 15.81 5.84 36.97
CA THR A 624 15.80 5.46 38.38
C THR A 624 14.43 5.04 38.94
N ASN A 625 13.35 5.27 38.20
CA ASN A 625 11.97 5.02 38.61
C ASN A 625 11.25 3.93 37.78
N TYR A 626 12.00 3.09 37.04
CA TYR A 626 11.42 2.03 36.18
C TYR A 626 10.40 1.11 36.89
N GLU A 627 10.61 0.78 38.17
CA GLU A 627 9.66 -0.01 38.98
C GLU A 627 8.25 0.64 39.07
N THR A 628 8.16 1.98 38.97
CA THR A 628 6.88 2.72 38.94
C THR A 628 6.11 2.48 37.64
N LEU A 629 6.82 2.35 36.50
CA LEU A 629 6.21 2.02 35.21
C LEU A 629 5.63 0.60 35.24
N VAL A 630 6.38 -0.37 35.75
CA VAL A 630 5.90 -1.75 35.91
C VAL A 630 4.69 -1.82 36.86
N ALA A 631 4.71 -1.07 37.97
CA ALA A 631 3.55 -1.00 38.87
C ALA A 631 2.32 -0.29 38.24
N ALA A 632 2.54 0.64 37.30
CA ALA A 632 1.47 1.28 36.55
C ALA A 632 0.83 0.31 35.55
N GLU A 633 1.66 -0.45 34.83
CA GLU A 633 1.29 -1.52 33.91
C GLU A 633 0.46 -2.61 34.62
N GLU A 634 0.96 -3.17 35.73
CA GLU A 634 0.21 -4.14 36.56
C GLU A 634 -1.15 -3.60 37.00
N THR A 635 -1.22 -2.31 37.36
CA THR A 635 -2.48 -1.65 37.74
C THR A 635 -3.44 -1.55 36.56
N LEU A 636 -2.94 -1.22 35.37
CA LEU A 636 -3.76 -1.05 34.16
C LEU A 636 -4.30 -2.38 33.62
N ILE A 637 -3.49 -3.45 33.62
CA ILE A 637 -3.94 -4.83 33.32
C ILE A 637 -5.12 -5.20 34.25
N SER A 638 -5.00 -4.88 35.55
CA SER A 638 -6.04 -5.15 36.55
C SER A 638 -7.29 -4.26 36.43
N LEU A 639 -7.24 -3.13 35.71
CA LEU A 639 -8.39 -2.27 35.45
C LEU A 639 -9.12 -2.68 34.16
N THR A 640 -8.36 -2.86 33.08
CA THR A 640 -8.85 -3.28 31.76
C THR A 640 -9.25 -4.76 31.68
N ASN A 641 -9.25 -5.46 32.82
CA ASN A 641 -9.68 -6.85 32.95
C ASN A 641 -8.87 -7.83 32.05
N GLY A 642 -7.64 -7.46 31.69
CA GLY A 642 -6.75 -8.20 30.79
C GLY A 642 -6.71 -7.72 29.34
N ALA A 643 -7.46 -6.68 28.94
CA ALA A 643 -7.41 -6.16 27.57
C ALA A 643 -6.17 -5.30 27.28
N TYR A 644 -5.52 -4.72 28.29
CA TYR A 644 -4.20 -4.10 28.15
C TYR A 644 -3.11 -5.17 28.18
N VAL A 645 -2.31 -5.24 27.12
CA VAL A 645 -1.18 -6.18 26.99
C VAL A 645 0.13 -5.38 27.05
N VAL A 646 1.11 -5.88 27.80
CA VAL A 646 2.43 -5.25 27.95
C VAL A 646 3.46 -6.10 27.23
N ASP A 647 4.06 -5.55 26.17
CA ASP A 647 5.30 -6.09 25.63
C ASP A 647 6.46 -5.77 26.59
N TYR A 648 6.99 -6.81 27.23
CA TYR A 648 8.14 -6.73 28.12
C TYR A 648 9.50 -6.81 27.39
N GLY A 649 9.51 -6.92 26.05
CA GLY A 649 10.71 -6.80 25.23
C GLY A 649 11.67 -7.98 25.38
N THR A 650 11.16 -9.21 25.50
CA THR A 650 11.97 -10.43 25.39
C THR A 650 11.98 -10.93 23.95
N SER A 651 13.11 -10.76 23.26
CA SER A 651 13.32 -11.25 21.89
C SER A 651 12.98 -12.73 21.74
N GLY A 652 12.00 -13.04 20.90
CA GLY A 652 11.51 -14.41 20.64
C GLY A 652 10.04 -14.40 20.26
N ASP A 653 9.77 -14.27 18.97
CA ASP A 653 8.42 -14.17 18.42
C ASP A 653 7.65 -15.49 18.56
N THR A 654 6.44 -15.41 19.12
CA THR A 654 5.40 -16.43 19.00
C THR A 654 4.04 -15.75 18.96
N GLU A 655 3.38 -15.76 17.81
CA GLU A 655 1.95 -15.43 17.74
C GLU A 655 1.10 -16.54 18.38
N GLU A 656 -0.05 -16.16 18.94
CA GLU A 656 -1.20 -17.06 19.05
C GLU A 656 -2.46 -16.23 18.76
N ALA A 657 -3.08 -16.49 17.61
CA ALA A 657 -4.18 -15.70 17.08
C ALA A 657 -5.54 -16.08 17.70
N ASN A 658 -6.55 -15.19 17.57
CA ASN A 658 -7.95 -15.60 17.37
C ASN A 658 -8.89 -14.45 16.96
N THR A 659 -9.52 -14.60 15.78
CA THR A 659 -10.98 -14.47 15.49
C THR A 659 -11.78 -13.23 15.96
N GLU A 660 -12.65 -12.63 15.15
CA GLU A 660 -13.85 -13.29 14.58
C GLU A 660 -14.40 -12.66 13.28
N THR A 661 -14.96 -13.55 12.43
CA THR A 661 -16.10 -13.42 11.50
C THR A 661 -16.48 -12.09 10.82
N SER A 662 -16.71 -12.16 9.50
CA SER A 662 -17.64 -11.29 8.77
C SER A 662 -18.69 -12.16 8.06
N GLU A 663 -19.98 -11.97 8.37
CA GLU A 663 -21.12 -12.60 7.68
C GLU A 663 -21.61 -11.71 6.53
N THR A 664 -22.15 -12.28 5.45
CA THR A 664 -22.46 -11.56 4.20
C THR A 664 -23.97 -11.49 3.85
N ASN A 665 -24.27 -10.55 2.93
CA ASN A 665 -25.47 -10.43 2.08
C ASN A 665 -26.81 -9.93 2.67
N SER A 666 -27.29 -8.83 2.07
CA SER A 666 -28.52 -8.83 1.24
C SER A 666 -28.63 -7.47 0.52
N ASP A 667 -28.38 -7.38 -0.80
CA ASP A 667 -29.39 -7.43 -1.90
C ASP A 667 -30.02 -6.04 -2.22
N GLU A 668 -30.43 -5.71 -3.45
CA GLU A 668 -30.71 -6.55 -4.63
C GLU A 668 -30.48 -5.77 -5.94
N ALA A 669 -29.95 -6.42 -6.99
CA ALA A 669 -29.95 -5.87 -8.37
C ALA A 669 -30.02 -7.00 -9.43
N SER A 670 -31.22 -7.56 -9.61
CA SER A 670 -31.58 -8.65 -10.54
C SER A 670 -30.86 -10.00 -10.36
N THR A 671 -31.63 -11.01 -9.99
CA THR A 671 -31.18 -12.39 -9.82
C THR A 671 -30.82 -13.06 -11.15
N GLU A 672 -29.53 -13.19 -11.46
CA GLU A 672 -29.09 -14.37 -12.23
C GLU A 672 -29.17 -15.59 -11.31
N ASN A 673 -30.20 -16.41 -11.53
CA ASN A 673 -30.34 -17.68 -10.82
C ASN A 673 -29.22 -18.62 -11.27
N TYR A 674 -28.19 -18.76 -10.43
CA TYR A 674 -27.10 -19.73 -10.64
C TYR A 674 -27.63 -21.16 -10.84
N PHE A 675 -28.80 -21.46 -10.27
CA PHE A 675 -29.46 -22.76 -10.29
C PHE A 675 -30.84 -22.72 -10.98
N ASP A 676 -31.19 -23.82 -11.66
CA ASP A 676 -32.51 -24.03 -12.28
C ASP A 676 -33.63 -24.40 -11.28
N GLU A 677 -34.85 -24.64 -11.78
CA GLU A 677 -36.02 -25.01 -10.95
C GLU A 677 -35.86 -26.34 -10.18
N ASP A 678 -34.94 -27.21 -10.59
CA ASP A 678 -34.59 -28.47 -9.91
C ASP A 678 -33.37 -28.31 -8.97
N GLY A 679 -32.72 -27.13 -8.94
CA GLY A 679 -31.58 -26.80 -8.10
C GLY A 679 -30.21 -27.10 -8.70
N ASN A 680 -30.10 -27.25 -10.03
CA ASN A 680 -28.86 -27.58 -10.74
C ASN A 680 -28.20 -26.34 -11.35
N LEU A 681 -26.87 -26.27 -11.29
CA LEU A 681 -26.07 -25.16 -11.84
C LEU A 681 -26.27 -24.99 -13.36
N THR A 682 -26.45 -23.76 -13.82
CA THR A 682 -26.76 -23.45 -15.24
C THR A 682 -25.51 -23.22 -16.11
N GLU A 683 -25.65 -23.46 -17.43
CA GLU A 683 -24.58 -23.21 -18.41
C GLU A 683 -24.24 -21.71 -18.58
N GLU A 684 -25.08 -20.78 -18.12
CA GLU A 684 -24.73 -19.35 -18.02
C GLU A 684 -23.82 -19.12 -16.81
N ALA A 685 -24.27 -19.54 -15.62
CA ALA A 685 -23.53 -19.45 -14.37
C ALA A 685 -22.13 -20.09 -14.42
N ALA A 686 -22.00 -21.22 -15.11
CA ALA A 686 -20.72 -21.87 -15.35
C ALA A 686 -19.69 -20.97 -16.08
N LYS A 687 -20.12 -20.13 -17.03
CA LYS A 687 -19.22 -19.21 -17.73
C LYS A 687 -18.74 -18.09 -16.80
N THR A 688 -19.64 -17.57 -15.97
CA THR A 688 -19.32 -16.56 -14.95
C THR A 688 -18.34 -17.11 -13.90
N ILE A 689 -18.54 -18.36 -13.46
CA ILE A 689 -17.63 -19.05 -12.54
C ILE A 689 -16.25 -19.26 -13.17
N ILE A 690 -16.16 -19.73 -14.42
CA ILE A 690 -14.88 -19.86 -15.14
C ILE A 690 -14.18 -18.50 -15.29
N GLY A 691 -14.92 -17.45 -15.64
CA GLY A 691 -14.38 -16.08 -15.81
C GLY A 691 -13.72 -15.53 -14.54
N ASN A 692 -14.17 -15.96 -13.38
CA ASN A 692 -13.64 -15.55 -12.08
C ASN A 692 -12.55 -16.49 -11.52
N ALA A 693 -12.20 -17.59 -12.20
CA ALA A 693 -11.43 -18.71 -11.63
C ALA A 693 -9.99 -18.88 -12.14
N VAL A 694 -9.48 -18.01 -13.03
CA VAL A 694 -8.14 -18.21 -13.65
C VAL A 694 -7.27 -16.93 -13.67
N ALA A 695 -7.07 -16.36 -12.49
CA ALA A 695 -5.90 -15.53 -12.18
C ALA A 695 -5.62 -15.61 -10.67
N THR A 696 -4.35 -15.54 -10.24
CA THR A 696 -4.07 -15.00 -8.91
C THR A 696 -4.22 -13.48 -8.97
N ASN A 697 -4.55 -12.83 -7.85
CA ASN A 697 -4.71 -11.36 -7.82
C ASN A 697 -3.37 -10.59 -7.82
N ASP A 698 -2.24 -11.27 -8.04
CA ASP A 698 -0.89 -10.69 -7.99
C ASP A 698 -0.66 -9.78 -9.21
N ILE A 699 -0.22 -8.55 -8.97
CA ILE A 699 -0.26 -7.42 -9.91
C ILE A 699 0.46 -7.72 -11.23
N TYR A 700 1.59 -8.44 -11.19
CA TYR A 700 2.35 -8.79 -12.39
C TYR A 700 2.10 -10.22 -12.91
N TYR A 701 1.19 -11.00 -12.30
CA TYR A 701 0.87 -12.36 -12.76
C TYR A 701 0.38 -12.38 -14.21
N CYS A 702 -0.37 -11.36 -14.63
CA CYS A 702 -0.85 -11.22 -16.00
C CYS A 702 0.30 -11.16 -17.04
N PHE A 703 1.51 -10.77 -16.64
CA PHE A 703 2.71 -10.76 -17.48
C PHE A 703 3.60 -12.01 -17.33
N GLN A 704 3.57 -12.71 -16.18
CA GLN A 704 4.15 -14.06 -16.05
C GLN A 704 3.39 -15.10 -16.90
N ASN A 705 2.09 -14.85 -17.09
CA ASN A 705 1.11 -15.75 -17.68
C ASN A 705 1.59 -16.51 -18.92
N ASP A 706 2.26 -15.85 -19.86
CA ASP A 706 2.62 -16.46 -21.15
C ASP A 706 3.82 -17.42 -21.07
N CYS A 707 4.77 -17.23 -20.14
CA CYS A 707 5.80 -18.25 -19.88
C CYS A 707 5.31 -19.36 -18.95
N MET A 708 4.40 -19.06 -18.01
CA MET A 708 3.79 -20.03 -17.09
C MET A 708 2.84 -21.01 -17.78
N LYS A 709 2.04 -20.54 -18.76
CA LYS A 709 1.20 -21.40 -19.63
C LYS A 709 2.04 -22.45 -20.36
N THR A 710 3.16 -22.03 -20.95
CA THR A 710 4.04 -22.86 -21.79
C THR A 710 4.60 -24.09 -21.05
N ILE A 711 4.76 -24.02 -19.72
CA ILE A 711 5.20 -25.15 -18.88
C ILE A 711 4.05 -25.84 -18.10
N GLN A 712 2.79 -25.40 -18.27
CA GLN A 712 1.62 -25.87 -17.52
C GLN A 712 1.74 -25.70 -15.99
N TRP A 713 2.31 -24.57 -15.56
CA TRP A 713 2.67 -24.25 -14.17
C TRP A 713 1.58 -24.53 -13.13
N ASN A 714 0.30 -24.26 -13.46
CA ASN A 714 -0.84 -24.50 -12.57
C ASN A 714 -0.93 -25.95 -12.05
N ALA A 715 -0.32 -26.93 -12.72
CA ALA A 715 -0.34 -28.34 -12.30
C ALA A 715 0.11 -28.58 -10.86
N PHE A 716 1.10 -27.83 -10.35
CA PHE A 716 1.56 -27.99 -8.97
C PHE A 716 0.50 -27.49 -7.97
N ARG A 717 -0.12 -26.34 -8.25
CA ARG A 717 -1.24 -25.80 -7.46
C ARG A 717 -2.45 -26.76 -7.54
N ASN A 718 -2.81 -27.20 -8.73
CA ASN A 718 -3.91 -28.13 -8.99
C ASN A 718 -3.76 -29.46 -8.23
N LYS A 719 -2.53 -29.98 -8.09
CA LYS A 719 -2.22 -31.24 -7.37
C LYS A 719 -1.70 -31.02 -5.95
N LYS A 720 -1.75 -29.80 -5.41
CA LYS A 720 -1.31 -29.42 -4.05
C LYS A 720 0.14 -29.77 -3.74
N ILE A 721 1.03 -29.59 -4.71
CA ILE A 721 2.48 -29.77 -4.53
C ILE A 721 3.10 -28.41 -4.17
N THR A 722 3.06 -28.09 -2.88
CA THR A 722 3.44 -26.78 -2.31
C THR A 722 4.94 -26.63 -2.04
N GLY A 723 5.67 -27.76 -2.00
CA GLY A 723 7.07 -27.84 -1.59
C GLY A 723 7.30 -28.16 -0.10
N ALA A 724 6.22 -28.35 0.67
CA ALA A 724 6.26 -28.62 2.11
C ALA A 724 7.25 -29.72 2.54
N ASN A 725 7.85 -29.54 3.71
CA ASN A 725 8.80 -30.48 4.35
C ASN A 725 10.06 -30.76 3.50
N THR A 726 10.44 -29.84 2.61
CA THR A 726 11.61 -29.95 1.72
C THR A 726 12.42 -28.67 1.80
N THR A 727 13.73 -28.79 1.98
CA THR A 727 14.63 -27.63 2.09
C THR A 727 15.49 -27.46 0.84
N ILE A 728 15.62 -26.24 0.33
CA ILE A 728 16.43 -25.88 -0.84
C ILE A 728 17.51 -24.83 -0.50
N ALA A 729 18.77 -25.13 -0.84
CA ALA A 729 19.83 -24.12 -0.82
C ALA A 729 19.88 -23.32 -2.12
N VAL A 730 19.85 -22.00 -2.01
CA VAL A 730 20.04 -21.05 -3.11
C VAL A 730 21.46 -20.50 -3.01
N ILE A 731 22.39 -21.02 -3.83
CA ILE A 731 23.78 -20.57 -3.87
C ILE A 731 23.89 -19.45 -4.91
N ASP A 732 23.67 -18.21 -4.47
CA ASP A 732 23.67 -17.01 -5.32
C ASP A 732 24.18 -15.77 -4.54
N SER A 733 23.82 -14.56 -4.97
CA SER A 733 24.34 -13.27 -4.49
C SER A 733 23.73 -12.76 -3.18
N GLY A 734 22.78 -13.50 -2.61
CA GLY A 734 22.11 -13.22 -1.33
C GLY A 734 20.59 -13.18 -1.46
N LEU A 735 19.91 -12.73 -0.41
CA LEU A 735 18.47 -12.47 -0.41
C LEU A 735 18.20 -11.14 0.31
N THR A 736 17.36 -10.27 -0.25
CA THR A 736 16.91 -9.04 0.45
C THR A 736 16.11 -9.41 1.70
N THR A 737 16.15 -8.58 2.74
CA THR A 737 15.67 -8.95 4.10
C THR A 737 14.30 -8.39 4.49
N ASN A 738 13.61 -7.66 3.60
CA ASN A 738 12.28 -7.10 3.89
C ASN A 738 11.42 -6.81 2.63
N HIS A 739 11.42 -7.69 1.63
CA HIS A 739 10.59 -7.52 0.43
C HIS A 739 9.14 -7.97 0.69
N GLU A 740 8.16 -7.10 0.41
CA GLU A 740 6.74 -7.32 0.75
C GLU A 740 6.07 -8.52 0.08
N ASP A 741 6.72 -9.07 -0.95
CA ASP A 741 6.24 -10.20 -1.77
C ASP A 741 6.97 -11.52 -1.48
N ILE A 742 7.68 -11.61 -0.35
CA ILE A 742 8.37 -12.82 0.11
C ILE A 742 7.86 -13.14 1.52
N ASP A 743 7.34 -14.36 1.71
CA ASP A 743 7.10 -14.86 3.07
C ASP A 743 8.44 -15.26 3.71
N TYR A 744 8.85 -14.51 4.73
CA TYR A 744 10.07 -14.77 5.49
C TYR A 744 9.94 -15.91 6.50
N SER A 745 8.73 -16.44 6.76
CA SER A 745 8.54 -17.60 7.65
C SER A 745 9.27 -18.85 7.16
N HIS A 746 9.38 -19.01 5.84
CA HIS A 746 10.07 -20.08 5.13
C HIS A 746 11.52 -19.76 4.75
N ILE A 747 12.05 -18.58 5.13
CA ILE A 747 13.43 -18.18 4.84
C ILE A 747 14.32 -18.49 6.05
N LEU A 748 15.09 -19.57 5.95
CA LEU A 748 16.01 -19.99 7.01
C LEU A 748 17.27 -19.12 7.06
N THR A 749 17.92 -19.06 8.23
CA THR A 749 19.22 -18.39 8.37
C THR A 749 20.29 -19.10 7.54
N GLY A 750 20.88 -18.41 6.56
CA GLY A 750 21.97 -18.91 5.72
C GLY A 750 23.36 -18.38 6.12
N HIS A 751 24.32 -18.45 5.21
CA HIS A 751 25.70 -17.99 5.43
C HIS A 751 26.26 -17.22 4.22
N ASN A 752 27.19 -16.30 4.48
CA ASN A 752 27.83 -15.42 3.50
C ASN A 752 29.34 -15.73 3.38
N TYR A 753 29.70 -16.44 2.32
CA TYR A 753 31.05 -16.91 2.01
C TYR A 753 31.96 -15.81 1.44
N VAL A 754 31.48 -14.55 1.36
CA VAL A 754 32.25 -13.38 0.92
C VAL A 754 32.97 -12.70 2.09
N ASP A 755 32.33 -12.66 3.27
CA ASP A 755 32.88 -12.05 4.49
C ASP A 755 32.94 -13.00 5.72
N GLY A 756 32.30 -14.17 5.65
CA GLY A 756 32.27 -15.18 6.72
C GLY A 756 31.26 -14.89 7.84
N THR A 757 30.20 -14.12 7.53
CA THR A 757 29.09 -13.84 8.45
C THR A 757 27.82 -14.58 8.05
N ASP A 758 26.79 -14.55 8.91
CA ASP A 758 25.46 -15.07 8.58
C ASP A 758 24.55 -13.99 7.93
N ILE A 759 25.13 -12.84 7.54
CA ILE A 759 24.41 -11.73 6.90
C ILE A 759 24.33 -11.97 5.40
N THR A 760 23.23 -12.57 4.96
CA THR A 760 22.98 -13.00 3.58
C THR A 760 22.34 -11.93 2.69
N THR A 761 22.21 -10.68 3.18
CA THR A 761 21.53 -9.56 2.50
C THR A 761 22.00 -9.38 1.05
N ASP A 762 21.08 -9.41 0.09
CA ASP A 762 21.39 -9.22 -1.32
C ASP A 762 21.88 -7.78 -1.60
N SER A 763 22.92 -7.68 -2.44
CA SER A 763 23.54 -6.43 -2.87
C SER A 763 23.76 -6.40 -4.40
N ASN A 764 23.14 -7.33 -5.12
CA ASN A 764 23.22 -7.50 -6.57
C ASN A 764 21.85 -7.69 -7.23
N GLY A 765 20.92 -8.37 -6.55
CA GLY A 765 19.51 -8.56 -6.95
C GLY A 765 19.22 -9.89 -7.62
N HIS A 766 20.26 -10.58 -8.10
CA HIS A 766 20.11 -11.84 -8.82
C HIS A 766 19.66 -12.99 -7.91
N GLY A 767 20.09 -13.01 -6.64
CA GLY A 767 19.65 -14.02 -5.68
C GLY A 767 18.23 -13.79 -5.20
N THR A 768 17.85 -12.53 -4.97
CA THR A 768 16.45 -12.11 -4.71
C THR A 768 15.53 -12.50 -5.86
N ALA A 769 15.96 -12.28 -7.11
CA ALA A 769 15.23 -12.70 -8.30
C ALA A 769 15.04 -14.23 -8.38
N VAL A 770 16.10 -15.02 -8.09
CA VAL A 770 16.03 -16.49 -8.05
C VAL A 770 15.06 -16.99 -6.98
N VAL A 771 15.05 -16.37 -5.79
CA VAL A 771 14.09 -16.70 -4.72
C VAL A 771 12.66 -16.34 -5.10
N GLY A 772 12.44 -15.18 -5.74
CA GLY A 772 11.10 -14.78 -6.21
C GLY A 772 10.51 -15.76 -7.24
N ILE A 773 11.32 -16.30 -8.15
CA ILE A 773 10.88 -17.33 -9.10
C ILE A 773 10.50 -18.63 -8.37
N LEU A 774 11.23 -18.99 -7.31
CA LEU A 774 10.91 -20.19 -6.51
C LEU A 774 9.62 -20.00 -5.70
N GLN A 775 9.52 -18.92 -4.92
CA GLN A 775 8.57 -18.78 -3.82
C GLN A 775 8.31 -17.31 -3.45
N ALA A 776 8.12 -16.43 -4.44
CA ALA A 776 7.36 -15.22 -4.19
C ALA A 776 5.94 -15.60 -3.70
N SER A 777 5.39 -14.79 -2.80
CA SER A 777 4.04 -14.95 -2.27
C SER A 777 3.00 -14.96 -3.40
N SER A 778 1.77 -15.40 -3.12
CA SER A 778 0.75 -15.46 -4.19
C SER A 778 -0.66 -15.32 -3.67
N ASN A 779 -1.51 -14.78 -4.53
CA ASN A 779 -2.84 -14.30 -4.22
C ASN A 779 -2.86 -13.28 -3.05
N ASN A 780 -1.81 -12.45 -2.95
CA ASN A 780 -1.63 -11.44 -1.91
C ASN A 780 -1.91 -9.99 -2.38
N GLY A 781 -2.26 -9.81 -3.66
CA GLY A 781 -2.45 -8.49 -4.28
C GLY A 781 -1.16 -7.73 -4.56
N LYS A 782 0.01 -8.40 -4.55
CA LYS A 782 1.34 -7.81 -4.73
C LYS A 782 2.10 -8.48 -5.89
N GLY A 783 3.43 -8.43 -5.89
CA GLY A 783 4.31 -8.53 -7.06
C GLY A 783 4.01 -9.66 -8.07
N ILE A 784 4.60 -10.84 -7.87
CA ILE A 784 4.54 -11.99 -8.79
C ILE A 784 4.22 -13.29 -8.05
N ALA A 785 3.56 -14.22 -8.74
CA ALA A 785 3.32 -15.54 -8.18
C ALA A 785 4.56 -16.45 -8.25
N GLY A 786 5.04 -16.94 -7.10
CA GLY A 786 6.07 -17.98 -7.00
C GLY A 786 5.57 -19.38 -7.37
N ILE A 787 6.49 -20.30 -7.68
CA ILE A 787 6.16 -21.68 -8.10
C ILE A 787 5.72 -22.55 -6.92
N LEU A 788 6.36 -22.36 -5.77
CA LEU A 788 6.13 -23.06 -4.52
C LEU A 788 5.49 -22.11 -3.51
N SER A 789 5.02 -22.64 -2.38
CA SER A 789 4.48 -21.84 -1.27
C SER A 789 5.06 -22.23 0.10
N GLU A 790 5.43 -23.49 0.31
CA GLU A 790 5.72 -24.06 1.64
C GLU A 790 7.10 -24.74 1.73
N ALA A 791 8.00 -24.50 0.78
CA ALA A 791 9.38 -25.01 0.82
C ALA A 791 10.26 -24.14 1.74
N ASP A 792 11.27 -24.72 2.39
CA ASP A 792 12.19 -23.96 3.23
C ASP A 792 13.43 -23.54 2.42
N ILE A 793 13.74 -22.24 2.36
CA ILE A 793 14.84 -21.69 1.56
C ILE A 793 16.03 -21.32 2.45
N VAL A 794 17.22 -21.81 2.10
CA VAL A 794 18.50 -21.43 2.72
C VAL A 794 19.30 -20.55 1.74
N PRO A 795 19.43 -19.23 1.98
CA PRO A 795 20.21 -18.33 1.12
C PRO A 795 21.71 -18.45 1.42
N LEU A 796 22.48 -19.06 0.51
CA LEU A 796 23.94 -19.23 0.66
C LEU A 796 24.68 -18.21 -0.21
N LYS A 797 25.03 -17.07 0.40
CA LYS A 797 25.55 -15.88 -0.28
C LYS A 797 27.01 -16.05 -0.71
N VAL A 798 27.23 -16.00 -2.01
CA VAL A 798 28.53 -15.96 -2.70
C VAL A 798 28.63 -14.69 -3.56
N SER A 799 29.74 -14.46 -4.26
CA SER A 799 29.95 -13.23 -5.08
C SER A 799 29.21 -13.25 -6.43
N GLY A 800 28.03 -13.87 -6.49
CA GLY A 800 27.19 -14.04 -7.68
C GLY A 800 27.94 -14.67 -8.87
N SER A 801 27.74 -14.11 -10.07
CA SER A 801 28.45 -14.52 -11.30
C SER A 801 29.96 -14.22 -11.30
N SER A 802 30.49 -13.60 -10.24
CA SER A 802 31.92 -13.36 -10.01
C SER A 802 32.50 -14.13 -8.80
N SER A 803 31.81 -15.16 -8.31
CA SER A 803 32.24 -15.99 -7.18
C SER A 803 33.55 -16.73 -7.44
N ASP A 804 34.35 -16.92 -6.39
CA ASP A 804 35.44 -17.89 -6.43
C ASP A 804 34.88 -19.32 -6.37
N ILE A 805 35.50 -20.26 -7.09
CA ILE A 805 35.09 -21.68 -7.11
C ILE A 805 35.10 -22.28 -5.69
N SER A 806 36.02 -21.82 -4.84
CA SER A 806 36.14 -22.21 -3.43
C SER A 806 34.92 -21.80 -2.58
N GLN A 807 34.28 -20.65 -2.85
CA GLN A 807 33.07 -20.20 -2.16
C GLN A 807 31.90 -21.15 -2.47
N VAL A 808 31.68 -21.44 -3.74
CA VAL A 808 30.63 -22.37 -4.19
C VAL A 808 30.91 -23.80 -3.69
N THR A 809 32.18 -24.23 -3.69
CA THR A 809 32.58 -25.55 -3.16
C THR A 809 32.27 -25.68 -1.66
N ALA A 810 32.56 -24.64 -0.86
CA ALA A 810 32.22 -24.62 0.57
C ALA A 810 30.69 -24.63 0.78
N ALA A 811 29.96 -23.77 0.06
CA ALA A 811 28.50 -23.69 0.16
C ALA A 811 27.80 -25.03 -0.16
N ILE A 812 28.30 -25.84 -1.10
CA ILE A 812 27.75 -27.17 -1.37
C ILE A 812 27.99 -28.14 -0.20
N TYR A 813 29.16 -28.11 0.46
CA TYR A 813 29.40 -28.94 1.64
C TYR A 813 28.51 -28.54 2.82
N ASP A 814 28.42 -27.23 3.11
CA ASP A 814 27.63 -26.74 4.25
C ASP A 814 26.12 -26.87 4.01
N ALA A 815 25.63 -26.73 2.77
CA ALA A 815 24.24 -27.06 2.40
C ALA A 815 23.85 -28.49 2.82
N VAL A 816 24.78 -29.44 2.69
CA VAL A 816 24.58 -30.85 3.06
C VAL A 816 24.79 -31.11 4.55
N ASP A 817 25.91 -30.65 5.12
CA ASP A 817 26.35 -31.06 6.46
C ASP A 817 25.98 -30.09 7.59
N VAL A 818 25.62 -28.84 7.28
CA VAL A 818 25.11 -27.83 8.25
C VAL A 818 23.60 -27.66 8.11
N TYR A 819 23.10 -27.53 6.88
CA TYR A 819 21.70 -27.19 6.60
C TYR A 819 20.80 -28.37 6.23
N ASN A 820 21.37 -29.55 5.91
CA ASN A 820 20.63 -30.77 5.56
C ASN A 820 19.58 -30.53 4.46
N VAL A 821 19.94 -29.83 3.37
CA VAL A 821 19.00 -29.54 2.27
C VAL A 821 18.77 -30.74 1.36
N ASP A 822 17.57 -30.85 0.78
CA ASP A 822 17.20 -31.89 -0.19
C ASP A 822 17.56 -31.50 -1.63
N VAL A 823 17.64 -30.19 -1.90
CA VAL A 823 17.89 -29.60 -3.23
C VAL A 823 18.91 -28.45 -3.15
N ILE A 824 19.77 -28.32 -4.16
CA ILE A 824 20.69 -27.18 -4.34
C ILE A 824 20.47 -26.57 -5.72
N THR A 825 20.20 -25.26 -5.78
CA THR A 825 20.15 -24.50 -7.04
C THR A 825 21.34 -23.54 -7.17
N MET A 826 21.92 -23.47 -8.37
CA MET A 826 23.14 -22.72 -8.67
C MET A 826 23.01 -21.98 -10.01
N SER A 827 22.70 -20.69 -9.98
CA SER A 827 22.61 -19.83 -11.17
C SER A 827 23.96 -19.21 -11.57
N ILE A 828 25.03 -19.99 -11.41
CA ILE A 828 26.45 -19.63 -11.58
C ILE A 828 27.16 -20.71 -12.43
N GLY A 829 28.17 -20.34 -13.23
CA GLY A 829 28.93 -21.31 -14.02
C GLY A 829 30.33 -20.86 -14.44
N PHE A 830 31.30 -21.78 -14.40
CA PHE A 830 32.73 -21.55 -14.62
C PHE A 830 33.28 -22.32 -15.83
N GLU A 831 34.09 -21.69 -16.68
CA GLU A 831 34.87 -22.40 -17.72
C GLU A 831 36.09 -23.11 -17.08
N LYS A 832 36.32 -24.40 -17.42
CA LYS A 832 37.50 -25.15 -16.97
C LYS A 832 38.74 -24.78 -17.81
N THR A 833 39.84 -24.49 -17.14
CA THR A 833 41.13 -24.05 -17.71
C THR A 833 42.30 -24.81 -17.06
N GLU A 834 43.49 -24.75 -17.66
CA GLU A 834 44.72 -25.30 -17.05
C GLU A 834 45.06 -24.65 -15.69
N SER A 835 44.54 -23.46 -15.40
CA SER A 835 44.82 -22.69 -14.18
C SER A 835 43.87 -22.96 -13.01
N ASN A 836 42.65 -23.45 -13.25
CA ASN A 836 41.64 -23.74 -12.22
C ASN A 836 41.22 -25.22 -12.19
N GLU A 837 41.94 -26.13 -12.88
CA GLU A 837 41.59 -27.54 -12.93
C GLU A 837 41.51 -28.20 -11.54
N GLU A 838 42.44 -27.90 -10.62
CA GLU A 838 42.38 -28.45 -9.26
C GLU A 838 41.15 -27.96 -8.47
N GLU A 839 40.68 -26.74 -8.72
CA GLU A 839 39.50 -26.15 -8.08
C GLU A 839 38.20 -26.71 -8.67
N ILE A 840 38.12 -26.87 -10.01
CA ILE A 840 36.99 -27.51 -10.67
C ILE A 840 36.87 -28.98 -10.23
N ASN A 841 37.98 -29.69 -10.07
CA ASN A 841 37.97 -31.07 -9.54
C ASN A 841 37.57 -31.14 -8.05
N ALA A 842 37.78 -30.06 -7.27
CA ALA A 842 37.29 -29.96 -5.89
C ALA A 842 35.78 -29.66 -5.84
N LEU A 843 35.28 -28.80 -6.74
CA LEU A 843 33.85 -28.57 -6.94
C LEU A 843 33.13 -29.86 -7.38
N GLU A 844 33.74 -30.64 -8.28
CA GLU A 844 33.25 -31.97 -8.68
C GLU A 844 33.13 -32.92 -7.49
N ALA A 845 34.10 -32.92 -6.57
CA ALA A 845 34.06 -33.73 -5.36
C ALA A 845 32.95 -33.29 -4.38
N ALA A 846 32.64 -31.99 -4.28
CA ALA A 846 31.53 -31.49 -3.48
C ALA A 846 30.16 -31.83 -4.09
N VAL A 847 30.02 -31.66 -5.41
CA VAL A 847 28.83 -32.06 -6.18
C VAL A 847 28.54 -33.57 -6.02
N ASN A 848 29.58 -34.40 -6.17
CA ASN A 848 29.44 -35.84 -5.99
C ASN A 848 29.12 -36.21 -4.52
N TYR A 849 29.66 -35.49 -3.53
CA TYR A 849 29.32 -35.70 -2.13
C TYR A 849 27.85 -35.39 -1.82
N ALA A 850 27.30 -34.31 -2.39
CA ALA A 850 25.89 -33.98 -2.26
C ALA A 850 24.98 -35.02 -2.93
N ALA A 851 25.33 -35.47 -4.15
CA ALA A 851 24.60 -36.52 -4.85
C ALA A 851 24.66 -37.88 -4.14
N ASP A 852 25.81 -38.28 -3.59
CA ASP A 852 25.99 -39.49 -2.76
C ASP A 852 25.14 -39.46 -1.46
N LYS A 853 24.68 -38.28 -1.03
CA LYS A 853 23.76 -38.07 0.09
C LYS A 853 22.29 -38.03 -0.33
N GLY A 854 21.99 -38.10 -1.63
CA GLY A 854 20.64 -38.02 -2.19
C GLY A 854 20.12 -36.60 -2.40
N VAL A 855 21.00 -35.58 -2.39
CA VAL A 855 20.65 -34.18 -2.64
C VAL A 855 20.64 -33.91 -4.15
N ILE A 856 19.59 -33.27 -4.67
CA ILE A 856 19.44 -33.00 -6.10
C ILE A 856 20.08 -31.65 -6.43
N LEU A 857 20.99 -31.61 -7.41
CA LEU A 857 21.68 -30.39 -7.83
C LEU A 857 21.21 -29.92 -9.21
N VAL A 858 20.79 -28.65 -9.29
CA VAL A 858 20.32 -28.00 -10.52
C VAL A 858 21.17 -26.76 -10.80
N ALA A 859 21.61 -26.55 -12.05
CA ALA A 859 22.48 -25.44 -12.39
C ALA A 859 22.23 -24.84 -13.79
N ALA A 860 22.48 -23.53 -13.91
CA ALA A 860 22.33 -22.78 -15.15
C ALA A 860 23.43 -23.14 -16.17
N ALA A 861 23.05 -23.62 -17.37
CA ALA A 861 24.01 -24.08 -18.38
C ALA A 861 24.86 -22.93 -18.98
N GLY A 862 24.28 -21.74 -19.16
CA GLY A 862 24.98 -20.51 -19.56
C GLY A 862 24.29 -19.66 -20.64
N ASN A 863 24.66 -18.38 -20.67
CA ASN A 863 24.03 -17.32 -21.48
C ASN A 863 24.85 -16.90 -22.72
N LYS A 864 25.52 -17.87 -23.37
CA LYS A 864 26.43 -17.64 -24.50
C LYS A 864 26.28 -18.74 -25.55
N ALA A 865 25.99 -18.32 -26.78
CA ALA A 865 25.66 -19.16 -27.95
C ALA A 865 26.87 -19.92 -28.53
N ASP A 866 27.47 -20.80 -27.73
CA ASP A 866 28.53 -21.71 -28.14
C ASP A 866 28.47 -23.03 -27.36
N SER A 867 29.46 -23.89 -27.61
CA SER A 867 29.58 -25.21 -27.01
C SER A 867 30.64 -25.28 -25.90
N THR A 868 31.03 -24.17 -25.24
CA THR A 868 31.93 -24.27 -24.07
C THR A 868 31.16 -24.74 -22.84
N TYR A 869 31.73 -25.67 -22.08
CA TYR A 869 31.12 -26.20 -20.86
C TYR A 869 31.26 -25.21 -19.71
N LEU A 870 30.19 -25.03 -18.94
CA LEU A 870 30.22 -24.36 -17.64
C LEU A 870 29.98 -25.37 -16.53
N TYR A 871 30.82 -25.33 -15.49
CA TYR A 871 30.69 -26.15 -14.29
C TYR A 871 30.09 -25.28 -13.18
N PRO A 872 29.12 -25.76 -12.38
CA PRO A 872 28.82 -27.18 -12.15
C PRO A 872 27.82 -27.83 -13.13
N ALA A 873 27.13 -27.08 -13.99
CA ALA A 873 26.11 -27.62 -14.91
C ALA A 873 26.59 -28.79 -15.82
N ALA A 874 27.88 -28.83 -16.14
CA ALA A 874 28.51 -29.88 -16.94
C ALA A 874 29.02 -31.12 -16.16
N PHE A 875 28.71 -31.27 -14.87
CA PHE A 875 29.00 -32.51 -14.13
C PHE A 875 27.89 -33.56 -14.27
N GLU A 876 28.26 -34.83 -14.28
CA GLU A 876 27.35 -35.99 -14.43
C GLU A 876 26.23 -35.99 -13.37
N ASN A 877 26.53 -35.55 -12.14
CA ASN A 877 25.60 -35.48 -11.01
C ASN A 877 24.83 -34.15 -10.87
N VAL A 878 24.75 -33.33 -11.93
CA VAL A 878 23.99 -32.07 -11.95
C VAL A 878 22.99 -32.05 -13.09
N VAL A 879 21.81 -31.45 -12.87
CA VAL A 879 20.85 -31.13 -13.94
C VAL A 879 21.21 -29.76 -14.51
N GLY A 880 21.92 -29.75 -15.64
CA GLY A 880 22.23 -28.53 -16.39
C GLY A 880 21.03 -28.03 -17.20
N VAL A 881 20.67 -26.76 -17.03
CA VAL A 881 19.43 -26.18 -17.57
C VAL A 881 19.74 -25.12 -18.63
N GLY A 882 19.32 -25.38 -19.87
CA GLY A 882 19.28 -24.38 -20.95
C GLY A 882 17.95 -23.59 -20.94
N TYR A 883 17.75 -22.66 -21.87
CA TYR A 883 16.57 -21.79 -21.80
C TYR A 883 15.90 -21.40 -23.12
N THR A 884 14.57 -21.30 -23.07
CA THR A 884 13.70 -20.94 -24.20
C THR A 884 13.20 -19.49 -24.11
N ASN A 885 12.60 -19.04 -25.21
CA ASN A 885 11.67 -17.93 -25.26
C ASN A 885 10.30 -18.35 -24.68
N GLU A 886 9.36 -17.40 -24.54
CA GLU A 886 8.00 -17.66 -24.04
C GLU A 886 7.23 -18.69 -24.89
N ASP A 887 7.50 -18.74 -26.20
CA ASP A 887 6.88 -19.68 -27.16
C ASP A 887 7.51 -21.09 -27.17
N GLY A 888 8.40 -21.39 -26.23
CA GLY A 888 9.12 -22.65 -26.14
C GLY A 888 10.27 -22.83 -27.15
N THR A 889 10.52 -21.89 -28.06
CA THR A 889 11.67 -21.97 -28.97
C THR A 889 12.99 -21.66 -28.23
N ILE A 890 14.08 -22.36 -28.58
CA ILE A 890 15.38 -22.14 -27.91
C ILE A 890 15.85 -20.68 -28.04
N ASN A 891 16.29 -20.07 -26.93
CA ASN A 891 16.80 -18.70 -26.98
C ASN A 891 18.14 -18.67 -27.74
N ALA A 892 18.32 -17.68 -28.63
CA ALA A 892 19.53 -17.54 -29.44
C ALA A 892 20.84 -17.27 -28.66
N LYS A 893 20.77 -17.09 -27.33
CA LYS A 893 21.91 -17.02 -26.41
C LYS A 893 22.09 -18.26 -25.52
N SER A 894 21.15 -19.22 -25.54
CA SER A 894 21.31 -20.47 -24.78
C SER A 894 22.55 -21.25 -25.25
N LYS A 895 23.14 -22.02 -24.34
CA LYS A 895 24.25 -22.93 -24.63
C LYS A 895 23.82 -24.07 -25.54
N ILE A 896 24.75 -24.57 -26.34
CA ILE A 896 24.53 -25.70 -27.26
C ILE A 896 25.67 -26.72 -27.09
N ASN A 897 25.51 -27.64 -26.14
CA ASN A 897 26.42 -28.73 -25.80
C ASN A 897 25.65 -29.86 -25.06
N ASP A 898 26.31 -30.97 -24.75
CA ASP A 898 25.72 -32.10 -24.02
C ASP A 898 25.69 -31.94 -22.49
N SER A 899 25.87 -30.72 -21.97
CA SER A 899 25.55 -30.38 -20.55
C SER A 899 24.13 -29.82 -20.36
N VAL A 900 23.40 -29.52 -21.45
CA VAL A 900 21.96 -29.20 -21.38
C VAL A 900 21.20 -30.52 -21.21
N TYR A 901 20.61 -30.72 -20.03
CA TYR A 901 19.79 -31.91 -19.73
C TYR A 901 18.32 -31.70 -20.11
N VAL A 902 17.78 -30.52 -19.81
CA VAL A 902 16.45 -30.01 -20.19
C VAL A 902 16.51 -28.50 -20.38
N VAL A 903 15.44 -27.91 -20.92
CA VAL A 903 15.24 -26.46 -20.96
C VAL A 903 13.95 -26.02 -20.26
N ALA A 904 13.95 -24.78 -19.76
CA ALA A 904 12.76 -24.11 -19.23
C ALA A 904 12.71 -22.65 -19.75
N PRO A 905 11.59 -21.92 -19.59
CA PRO A 905 11.53 -20.51 -19.95
C PRO A 905 12.61 -19.70 -19.22
N GLY A 906 13.33 -18.87 -19.97
CA GLY A 906 14.38 -18.00 -19.41
C GLY A 906 14.55 -16.71 -20.19
N THR A 907 13.50 -16.25 -20.87
CA THR A 907 13.47 -15.01 -21.64
C THR A 907 12.33 -14.14 -21.10
N ASN A 908 12.58 -12.84 -20.97
CA ASN A 908 11.65 -11.85 -20.39
C ASN A 908 11.01 -12.30 -19.06
N ILE A 909 11.76 -12.98 -18.20
CA ILE A 909 11.25 -13.44 -16.90
C ILE A 909 11.08 -12.23 -15.99
N TYR A 910 9.86 -12.08 -15.47
CA TYR A 910 9.52 -11.13 -14.41
C TYR A 910 10.01 -11.69 -13.07
N GLN A 911 10.75 -10.88 -12.31
CA GLN A 911 11.45 -11.31 -11.11
C GLN A 911 11.53 -10.19 -10.08
N LEU A 912 11.62 -10.54 -8.79
CA LEU A 912 11.73 -9.56 -7.70
C LEU A 912 13.06 -8.81 -7.71
N ALA A 913 13.03 -7.54 -7.29
CA ALA A 913 14.21 -6.70 -7.09
C ALA A 913 14.54 -6.50 -5.60
N ILE A 914 15.71 -5.93 -5.28
CA ILE A 914 16.14 -5.67 -3.89
C ILE A 914 15.28 -4.59 -3.20
N SER A 915 14.69 -3.68 -3.99
CA SER A 915 13.92 -2.52 -3.52
C SER A 915 12.64 -2.92 -2.78
N LYS A 916 12.38 -2.25 -1.65
CA LYS A 916 11.31 -2.60 -0.70
C LYS A 916 9.90 -2.67 -1.31
N ARG A 917 9.57 -1.75 -2.21
CA ARG A 917 8.21 -1.56 -2.77
C ARG A 917 8.03 -2.27 -4.10
N MET A 918 7.74 -3.58 -4.04
CA MET A 918 7.07 -4.41 -5.08
C MET A 918 7.62 -4.40 -6.52
N LYS A 919 8.72 -3.71 -6.80
CA LYS A 919 9.30 -3.54 -8.14
C LYS A 919 9.76 -4.88 -8.72
N CYS A 920 9.11 -5.31 -9.78
CA CYS A 920 9.61 -6.39 -10.62
C CYS A 920 10.58 -5.86 -11.70
N GLU A 921 11.64 -6.61 -11.95
CA GLU A 921 12.52 -6.43 -13.11
C GLU A 921 12.26 -7.51 -14.16
N ILE A 922 12.66 -7.23 -15.41
CA ILE A 922 12.50 -8.17 -16.54
C ILE A 922 13.90 -8.54 -17.03
N SER A 923 14.24 -9.82 -16.99
CA SER A 923 15.58 -10.30 -17.33
C SER A 923 15.58 -11.56 -18.21
N SER A 924 16.75 -12.04 -18.62
CA SER A 924 16.85 -13.24 -19.48
C SER A 924 18.17 -13.99 -19.31
N GLY A 925 18.08 -15.31 -19.14
CA GLY A 925 19.20 -16.23 -18.99
C GLY A 925 18.79 -17.57 -18.39
N SER A 926 19.67 -18.58 -18.52
CA SER A 926 19.56 -19.87 -17.84
C SER A 926 19.52 -19.74 -16.31
N SER A 927 20.00 -18.62 -15.77
CA SER A 927 19.89 -18.25 -14.35
C SER A 927 18.46 -18.22 -13.81
N TYR A 928 17.48 -18.01 -14.70
CA TYR A 928 16.06 -17.92 -14.35
C TYR A 928 15.28 -19.17 -14.78
N ALA A 929 15.80 -19.92 -15.75
CA ALA A 929 15.31 -21.26 -16.09
C ALA A 929 15.70 -22.31 -15.03
N ALA A 930 16.90 -22.18 -14.43
CA ALA A 930 17.38 -23.09 -13.39
C ALA A 930 16.48 -23.19 -12.15
N PRO A 931 16.00 -22.08 -11.52
CA PRO A 931 15.06 -22.17 -10.40
C PRO A 931 13.71 -22.81 -10.77
N ILE A 932 13.23 -22.67 -12.01
CA ILE A 932 12.01 -23.36 -12.46
C ILE A 932 12.19 -24.89 -12.35
N VAL A 933 13.34 -25.41 -12.81
CA VAL A 933 13.66 -26.84 -12.71
C VAL A 933 14.01 -27.26 -11.27
N ALA A 934 14.59 -26.36 -10.47
CA ALA A 934 14.83 -26.62 -9.04
C ALA A 934 13.52 -26.71 -8.24
N ALA A 935 12.50 -25.93 -8.58
CA ALA A 935 11.16 -26.09 -8.01
C ALA A 935 10.54 -27.46 -8.35
N MET A 936 10.83 -28.02 -9.55
CA MET A 936 10.44 -29.40 -9.87
C MET A 936 11.21 -30.44 -9.05
N ALA A 937 12.47 -30.18 -8.69
CA ALA A 937 13.24 -31.06 -7.79
C ALA A 937 12.66 -31.02 -6.35
N VAL A 938 12.29 -29.84 -5.86
CA VAL A 938 11.63 -29.66 -4.56
C VAL A 938 10.26 -30.36 -4.56
N ALA A 939 9.47 -30.18 -5.61
CA ALA A 939 8.22 -30.90 -5.81
C ALA A 939 8.39 -32.42 -5.74
N ALA A 940 9.37 -32.99 -6.46
CA ALA A 940 9.68 -34.41 -6.39
C ALA A 940 10.04 -34.88 -4.96
N LYS A 941 10.91 -34.13 -4.27
CA LYS A 941 11.33 -34.43 -2.90
C LYS A 941 10.18 -34.36 -1.88
N SER A 942 9.27 -33.40 -2.03
CA SER A 942 8.08 -33.26 -1.18
C SER A 942 7.09 -34.42 -1.31
N VAL A 943 7.06 -35.09 -2.48
CA VAL A 943 6.17 -36.24 -2.76
C VAL A 943 6.85 -37.58 -2.45
N ASP A 944 8.12 -37.76 -2.81
CA ASP A 944 8.96 -38.89 -2.42
C ASP A 944 10.42 -38.47 -2.22
N ASN A 945 10.85 -38.28 -0.97
CA ASN A 945 12.24 -37.98 -0.63
C ASN A 945 13.20 -39.16 -0.97
N SER A 946 12.69 -40.36 -1.30
CA SER A 946 13.54 -41.41 -1.89
C SER A 946 14.07 -41.04 -3.28
N ILE A 947 13.50 -40.04 -3.96
CA ILE A 947 13.99 -39.55 -5.25
C ILE A 947 15.40 -38.95 -5.07
N ASP A 948 16.30 -39.43 -5.92
CA ASP A 948 17.71 -39.04 -6.05
C ASP A 948 17.92 -38.39 -7.43
N THR A 949 19.14 -37.89 -7.70
CA THR A 949 19.47 -37.18 -8.95
C THR A 949 19.21 -38.03 -10.20
N ASP A 950 19.45 -39.35 -10.15
CA ASP A 950 19.22 -40.25 -11.29
C ASP A 950 17.72 -40.44 -11.55
N LYS A 951 16.92 -40.72 -10.50
CA LYS A 951 15.46 -40.82 -10.61
C LYS A 951 14.82 -39.51 -11.08
N PHE A 952 15.28 -38.36 -10.58
CA PHE A 952 14.78 -37.05 -10.99
C PHE A 952 15.12 -36.75 -12.46
N LYS A 953 16.32 -37.13 -12.91
CA LYS A 953 16.73 -37.05 -14.32
C LYS A 953 15.84 -37.92 -15.21
N ASP A 954 15.62 -39.19 -14.86
CA ASP A 954 14.71 -40.05 -15.62
C ASP A 954 13.26 -39.52 -15.63
N LEU A 955 12.74 -39.01 -14.52
CA LEU A 955 11.42 -38.34 -14.47
C LEU A 955 11.34 -37.13 -15.41
N LEU A 956 12.32 -36.22 -15.38
CA LEU A 956 12.37 -35.07 -16.29
C LEU A 956 12.39 -35.51 -17.76
N LYS A 957 13.17 -36.54 -18.08
CA LYS A 957 13.31 -37.12 -19.43
C LYS A 957 12.06 -37.86 -19.91
N GLU A 958 11.29 -38.49 -19.01
CA GLU A 958 10.04 -39.18 -19.36
C GLU A 958 8.84 -38.22 -19.49
N THR A 959 8.94 -36.99 -18.97
CA THR A 959 7.80 -36.06 -18.86
C THR A 959 7.99 -34.72 -19.58
N SER A 960 9.21 -34.34 -19.97
CA SER A 960 9.47 -33.13 -20.77
C SER A 960 8.91 -33.26 -22.18
N THR A 961 8.56 -32.12 -22.76
CA THR A 961 8.09 -32.01 -24.14
C THR A 961 9.30 -32.03 -25.08
N ASP A 962 9.52 -33.15 -25.77
CA ASP A 962 10.55 -33.30 -26.81
C ASP A 962 10.38 -32.19 -27.88
N LEU A 963 11.44 -31.40 -28.06
CA LEU A 963 11.54 -30.31 -29.03
C LEU A 963 12.91 -30.37 -29.71
N GLY A 964 12.95 -30.14 -31.02
CA GLY A 964 14.17 -30.21 -31.80
C GLY A 964 14.29 -31.52 -32.57
N ALA A 965 15.22 -32.40 -32.17
CA ALA A 965 15.44 -33.70 -32.79
C ALA A 965 15.11 -34.87 -31.84
N GLU A 966 14.20 -35.75 -32.28
CA GLU A 966 13.62 -36.89 -31.55
C GLU A 966 14.57 -37.55 -30.53
N GLY A 967 14.23 -37.42 -29.25
CA GLY A 967 14.97 -37.98 -28.11
C GLY A 967 15.84 -36.95 -27.40
N TYR A 968 17.15 -36.95 -27.66
CA TYR A 968 18.11 -36.05 -27.01
C TYR A 968 18.88 -35.22 -28.04
N ASP A 969 18.85 -33.90 -27.90
CA ASP A 969 19.72 -33.00 -28.66
C ASP A 969 20.43 -31.95 -27.78
N THR A 970 21.58 -31.47 -28.26
CA THR A 970 22.47 -30.58 -27.50
C THR A 970 21.95 -29.15 -27.31
N SER A 971 20.71 -28.85 -27.71
CA SER A 971 20.09 -27.53 -27.67
C SER A 971 18.88 -27.53 -26.72
N TYR A 972 18.02 -28.54 -26.79
CA TYR A 972 16.86 -28.71 -25.90
C TYR A 972 17.09 -29.73 -24.78
N GLY A 973 18.16 -30.51 -24.81
CA GLY A 973 18.35 -31.65 -23.92
C GLY A 973 17.36 -32.76 -24.26
N TYR A 974 16.61 -33.22 -23.24
CA TYR A 974 15.42 -34.06 -23.40
C TYR A 974 14.11 -33.27 -23.62
N GLY A 975 14.21 -31.95 -23.82
CA GLY A 975 13.06 -31.11 -24.17
C GLY A 975 12.74 -30.02 -23.14
N LEU A 976 11.59 -29.38 -23.36
CA LEU A 976 11.03 -28.33 -22.53
C LEU A 976 10.22 -28.92 -21.37
N VAL A 977 10.55 -28.56 -20.13
CA VAL A 977 9.88 -29.10 -18.94
C VAL A 977 8.36 -28.86 -18.95
N ASN A 978 7.62 -29.85 -18.46
CA ASN A 978 6.15 -29.84 -18.42
C ASN A 978 5.67 -30.26 -17.02
N PHE A 979 5.08 -29.31 -16.29
CA PHE A 979 4.71 -29.48 -14.89
C PHE A 979 3.53 -30.44 -14.72
N GLU A 980 2.61 -30.52 -15.68
CA GLU A 980 1.45 -31.42 -15.62
C GLU A 980 1.86 -32.88 -15.83
N SER A 981 2.63 -33.15 -16.90
CA SER A 981 3.19 -34.49 -17.12
C SER A 981 4.06 -34.96 -15.96
N PHE A 982 4.88 -34.06 -15.40
CA PHE A 982 5.75 -34.35 -14.26
C PHE A 982 4.97 -34.61 -12.96
N ALA A 983 4.06 -33.73 -12.58
CA ALA A 983 3.26 -33.87 -11.37
C ALA A 983 2.32 -35.08 -11.43
N SER A 984 1.75 -35.39 -12.61
CA SER A 984 0.93 -36.59 -12.80
C SER A 984 1.76 -37.89 -12.73
N ALA A 985 3.03 -37.89 -13.20
CA ALA A 985 3.93 -39.02 -13.00
C ALA A 985 4.29 -39.24 -11.52
N LEU A 986 4.58 -38.17 -10.78
CA LEU A 986 4.84 -38.22 -9.34
C LEU A 986 3.65 -38.82 -8.57
N VAL A 987 2.45 -38.27 -8.72
CA VAL A 987 1.26 -38.71 -7.97
C VAL A 987 0.86 -40.16 -8.33
N ALA A 988 0.92 -40.53 -9.61
CA ALA A 988 0.62 -41.90 -10.05
C ALA A 988 1.59 -42.94 -9.47
N SER A 989 2.86 -42.57 -9.22
CA SER A 989 3.82 -43.46 -8.58
C SER A 989 3.39 -43.81 -7.14
N VAL A 990 2.94 -42.83 -6.36
CA VAL A 990 2.50 -43.00 -4.96
C VAL A 990 1.22 -43.83 -4.86
N GLU A 991 0.20 -43.53 -5.68
CA GLU A 991 -1.04 -44.32 -5.70
C GLU A 991 -0.78 -45.79 -6.05
N SER A 992 0.17 -46.05 -6.96
CA SER A 992 0.52 -47.41 -7.36
C SER A 992 1.04 -48.28 -6.19
N VAL A 993 1.75 -47.67 -5.24
CA VAL A 993 2.24 -48.34 -4.02
C VAL A 993 1.07 -48.67 -3.08
N VAL A 994 0.23 -47.68 -2.76
CA VAL A 994 -0.92 -47.83 -1.83
C VAL A 994 -1.90 -48.92 -2.30
N ILE A 995 -2.07 -49.06 -3.62
CA ILE A 995 -2.95 -50.05 -4.24
C ILE A 995 -2.43 -51.50 -4.07
N THR A 996 -1.15 -51.73 -3.77
CA THR A 996 -0.60 -53.10 -3.62
C THR A 996 -0.93 -53.77 -2.29
N ASP A 997 -0.83 -53.07 -1.16
CA ASP A 997 -1.12 -53.65 0.17
C ASP A 997 -2.63 -53.89 0.39
N SER A 998 -3.50 -53.10 -0.23
CA SER A 998 -4.95 -53.20 -0.04
C SER A 998 -5.63 -54.33 -0.83
N LYS A 999 -4.94 -54.97 -1.80
CA LYS A 999 -5.55 -55.88 -2.79
C LYS A 999 -5.76 -57.35 -2.33
N LEU A 1000 -5.96 -57.59 -1.03
CA LEU A 1000 -6.30 -58.91 -0.49
C LEU A 1000 -7.72 -59.02 0.12
N LEU A 1001 -8.70 -58.23 -0.37
CA LEU A 1001 -10.12 -58.55 -0.19
C LEU A 1001 -10.98 -58.06 -1.37
N LEU A 1002 -12.18 -58.65 -1.54
CA LEU A 1002 -13.19 -58.35 -2.57
C LEU A 1002 -12.84 -58.58 -4.06
N ALA A 1003 -11.95 -59.52 -4.36
CA ALA A 1003 -11.80 -60.05 -5.72
C ALA A 1003 -12.90 -61.08 -6.11
N THR A 1004 -14.19 -60.71 -6.09
CA THR A 1004 -15.30 -61.53 -6.64
C THR A 1004 -16.52 -60.70 -7.09
N ASN A 1005 -16.57 -60.32 -8.37
CA ASN A 1005 -17.62 -60.77 -9.31
C ASN A 1005 -17.51 -60.01 -10.65
N THR A 1006 -16.93 -60.66 -11.66
CA THR A 1006 -17.04 -60.23 -13.05
C THR A 1006 -18.41 -60.61 -13.62
N THR A 1007 -19.03 -59.72 -14.40
CA THR A 1007 -19.25 -59.87 -15.86
C THR A 1007 -20.32 -58.89 -16.35
N ASN A 1008 -19.94 -57.94 -17.22
CA ASN A 1008 -20.46 -57.86 -18.60
C ASN A 1008 -19.86 -56.64 -19.33
N LEU A 1009 -18.96 -56.91 -20.28
CA LEU A 1009 -18.74 -56.02 -21.41
C LEU A 1009 -19.65 -56.48 -22.56
N ALA A 1010 -20.47 -55.58 -23.07
CA ALA A 1010 -21.19 -55.75 -24.32
C ALA A 1010 -21.14 -54.40 -25.06
N SER A 1011 -20.67 -54.44 -26.31
CA SER A 1011 -20.40 -53.26 -27.13
C SER A 1011 -21.65 -52.73 -27.82
N ASP A 1012 -21.80 -51.40 -27.85
CA ASP A 1012 -22.57 -50.71 -28.89
C ASP A 1012 -21.62 -49.72 -29.62
N PRO A 1013 -21.44 -49.82 -30.95
CA PRO A 1013 -20.49 -48.99 -31.70
C PRO A 1013 -21.15 -47.83 -32.48
N ASP A 1014 -22.40 -47.45 -32.18
CA ASP A 1014 -23.14 -46.42 -32.91
C ASP A 1014 -23.82 -45.38 -31.99
N SER A 1015 -23.01 -44.61 -31.27
CA SER A 1015 -23.41 -43.35 -30.65
C SER A 1015 -22.37 -42.27 -30.99
N SER A 1016 -22.82 -41.11 -31.45
CA SER A 1016 -21.95 -39.94 -31.66
C SER A 1016 -21.23 -39.58 -30.36
N GLU A 1017 -19.89 -39.51 -30.39
CA GLU A 1017 -19.08 -39.07 -29.26
C GLU A 1017 -19.58 -37.69 -28.80
N SER A 1018 -20.07 -37.65 -27.56
CA SER A 1018 -20.69 -36.47 -26.98
C SER A 1018 -19.69 -35.81 -26.03
N ASN A 1019 -19.24 -34.60 -26.37
CA ASN A 1019 -18.34 -33.83 -25.53
C ASN A 1019 -19.02 -33.57 -24.18
N THR A 1020 -18.60 -34.32 -23.16
CA THR A 1020 -19.29 -34.43 -21.88
C THR A 1020 -18.28 -34.55 -20.75
N ILE A 1021 -18.68 -34.09 -19.57
CA ILE A 1021 -17.98 -34.25 -18.30
C ILE A 1021 -18.79 -35.19 -17.42
N SER A 1022 -18.15 -35.91 -16.49
CA SER A 1022 -18.86 -36.79 -15.55
C SER A 1022 -18.14 -36.98 -14.21
N ILE A 1023 -18.80 -36.66 -13.09
CA ILE A 1023 -18.29 -36.82 -11.72
C ILE A 1023 -18.53 -38.26 -11.25
N THR A 1024 -17.51 -39.11 -11.39
CA THR A 1024 -17.43 -40.47 -10.80
C THR A 1024 -18.59 -41.42 -11.16
N GLY A 1025 -19.50 -41.05 -12.06
CA GLY A 1025 -20.73 -41.79 -12.37
C GLY A 1025 -21.81 -41.74 -11.26
N LEU A 1026 -21.78 -40.72 -10.39
CA LEU A 1026 -22.71 -40.53 -9.29
C LEU A 1026 -23.72 -39.41 -9.60
N THR A 1027 -24.90 -39.43 -8.98
CA THR A 1027 -25.87 -38.32 -9.00
C THR A 1027 -26.12 -37.73 -7.61
N SER A 1028 -25.77 -38.46 -6.56
CA SER A 1028 -25.88 -38.03 -5.16
C SER A 1028 -24.89 -38.79 -4.29
N LEU A 1029 -24.58 -38.21 -3.13
CA LEU A 1029 -23.62 -38.73 -2.16
C LEU A 1029 -24.08 -38.38 -0.73
N GLU A 1030 -23.90 -39.30 0.21
CA GLU A 1030 -24.16 -39.07 1.64
C GLU A 1030 -22.84 -39.21 2.40
N LEU A 1031 -22.55 -38.27 3.30
CA LEU A 1031 -21.34 -38.18 4.13
C LEU A 1031 -21.74 -37.94 5.59
N ASN A 1032 -20.94 -38.39 6.55
CA ASN A 1032 -21.08 -37.99 7.94
C ASN A 1032 -20.40 -36.64 8.18
N LEU A 1033 -20.83 -35.90 9.20
CA LEU A 1033 -20.16 -34.68 9.66
C LEU A 1033 -18.68 -34.99 10.00
N GLY A 1034 -17.74 -34.29 9.35
CA GLY A 1034 -16.30 -34.53 9.46
C GLY A 1034 -15.72 -35.59 8.53
N ASP A 1035 -16.52 -36.28 7.71
CA ASP A 1035 -15.99 -37.15 6.64
C ASP A 1035 -15.35 -36.32 5.51
N THR A 1036 -14.25 -36.82 4.95
CA THR A 1036 -13.69 -36.34 3.69
C THR A 1036 -13.86 -37.37 2.58
N LYS A 1037 -14.11 -36.91 1.34
CA LYS A 1037 -14.36 -37.81 0.21
C LYS A 1037 -13.94 -37.22 -1.13
N THR A 1038 -12.94 -37.83 -1.77
CA THR A 1038 -12.59 -37.50 -3.16
C THR A 1038 -13.62 -38.04 -4.15
N VAL A 1039 -13.98 -37.19 -5.11
CA VAL A 1039 -14.70 -37.49 -6.35
C VAL A 1039 -13.89 -36.98 -7.54
N TYR A 1040 -14.05 -37.59 -8.72
CA TYR A 1040 -13.23 -37.30 -9.90
C TYR A 1040 -14.10 -36.95 -11.10
N ALA A 1041 -13.75 -35.87 -11.81
CA ALA A 1041 -14.40 -35.48 -13.07
C ALA A 1041 -13.66 -36.12 -14.26
N ASN A 1042 -14.40 -36.83 -15.12
CA ASN A 1042 -13.88 -37.39 -16.37
C ASN A 1042 -14.38 -36.55 -17.54
N VAL A 1043 -13.47 -35.87 -18.24
CA VAL A 1043 -13.77 -35.15 -19.49
C VAL A 1043 -13.65 -36.11 -20.67
N LEU A 1044 -14.67 -36.13 -21.53
CA LEU A 1044 -14.76 -36.98 -22.71
C LEU A 1044 -14.88 -36.15 -24.00
N PRO A 1045 -14.23 -36.56 -25.12
CA PRO A 1045 -13.37 -37.75 -25.22
C PRO A 1045 -12.02 -37.58 -24.50
N THR A 1046 -11.39 -38.68 -24.07
CA THR A 1046 -10.17 -38.69 -23.22
C THR A 1046 -8.89 -38.20 -23.91
N ASN A 1047 -9.02 -37.57 -25.07
CA ASN A 1047 -7.96 -36.96 -25.86
C ASN A 1047 -8.31 -35.51 -26.24
N ALA A 1048 -9.19 -34.86 -25.45
CA ALA A 1048 -9.48 -33.44 -25.55
C ALA A 1048 -8.20 -32.61 -25.37
N ASN A 1049 -8.09 -31.49 -26.08
CA ASN A 1049 -6.93 -30.59 -26.01
C ASN A 1049 -6.80 -29.85 -24.66
N ASN A 1050 -7.88 -29.86 -23.87
CA ASN A 1050 -7.99 -29.29 -22.54
C ASN A 1050 -8.91 -30.23 -21.74
N THR A 1051 -8.47 -30.60 -20.54
CA THR A 1051 -9.21 -31.49 -19.61
C THR A 1051 -9.47 -30.84 -18.26
N ASP A 1052 -9.12 -29.56 -18.11
CA ASP A 1052 -9.19 -28.85 -16.84
C ASP A 1052 -10.62 -28.49 -16.46
N VAL A 1053 -10.88 -28.55 -15.16
CA VAL A 1053 -12.21 -28.33 -14.58
C VAL A 1053 -12.14 -27.40 -13.36
N VAL A 1054 -13.04 -26.42 -13.31
CA VAL A 1054 -13.29 -25.64 -12.09
C VAL A 1054 -14.26 -26.44 -11.21
N TRP A 1055 -13.96 -26.54 -9.92
CA TRP A 1055 -14.85 -27.14 -8.93
C TRP A 1055 -15.61 -26.07 -8.16
N TYR A 1056 -16.89 -26.32 -7.88
CA TYR A 1056 -17.79 -25.37 -7.26
C TYR A 1056 -18.72 -26.08 -6.27
N SER A 1057 -18.99 -25.47 -5.11
CA SER A 1057 -20.03 -25.91 -4.16
C SER A 1057 -21.07 -24.81 -3.99
N SER A 1058 -22.36 -25.20 -3.99
CA SER A 1058 -23.48 -24.28 -3.72
C SER A 1058 -23.53 -23.82 -2.26
N ASN A 1059 -22.79 -24.47 -1.35
CA ASN A 1059 -22.68 -24.09 0.06
C ASN A 1059 -21.41 -24.73 0.66
N SER A 1060 -20.34 -23.94 0.79
CA SER A 1060 -19.06 -24.33 1.39
C SER A 1060 -19.16 -24.77 2.85
N ASP A 1061 -20.09 -24.18 3.59
CA ASP A 1061 -20.20 -24.29 5.04
C ASP A 1061 -20.84 -25.63 5.43
N VAL A 1062 -21.61 -26.22 4.50
CA VAL A 1062 -22.14 -27.59 4.55
C VAL A 1062 -21.13 -28.57 3.93
N VAL A 1063 -20.68 -28.32 2.68
CA VAL A 1063 -19.62 -29.09 2.02
C VAL A 1063 -18.72 -28.17 1.22
N SER A 1064 -17.46 -28.02 1.64
CA SER A 1064 -16.43 -27.43 0.78
C SER A 1064 -15.96 -28.47 -0.24
N VAL A 1065 -15.67 -27.99 -1.45
CA VAL A 1065 -14.99 -28.77 -2.49
C VAL A 1065 -13.70 -28.07 -2.87
N ASP A 1066 -12.64 -28.85 -3.01
CA ASP A 1066 -11.32 -28.39 -3.42
C ASP A 1066 -10.71 -29.46 -4.33
N ASN A 1067 -10.65 -29.16 -5.64
CA ASN A 1067 -10.20 -30.07 -6.70
C ASN A 1067 -10.77 -31.51 -6.61
N GLY A 1068 -12.06 -31.61 -6.29
CA GLY A 1068 -12.79 -32.87 -6.16
C GLY A 1068 -12.71 -33.53 -4.77
N LEU A 1069 -11.89 -33.02 -3.85
CA LEU A 1069 -11.96 -33.40 -2.43
C LEU A 1069 -13.12 -32.68 -1.77
N LEU A 1070 -14.09 -33.45 -1.27
CA LEU A 1070 -15.21 -32.97 -0.47
C LEU A 1070 -14.86 -33.04 1.01
N THR A 1071 -15.19 -32.00 1.79
CA THR A 1071 -15.11 -32.00 3.25
C THR A 1071 -16.48 -31.68 3.84
N ALA A 1072 -17.01 -32.56 4.68
CA ALA A 1072 -18.33 -32.41 5.31
C ALA A 1072 -18.27 -31.50 6.55
N ASN A 1073 -18.50 -30.20 6.36
CA ASN A 1073 -18.26 -29.15 7.35
C ASN A 1073 -19.44 -28.93 8.31
N ALA A 1074 -20.68 -29.02 7.82
CA ALA A 1074 -21.90 -28.93 8.63
C ALA A 1074 -23.02 -29.82 8.08
N THR A 1075 -23.99 -30.19 8.92
CA THR A 1075 -25.14 -31.02 8.49
C THR A 1075 -26.08 -30.24 7.55
N GLY A 1076 -26.41 -30.80 6.39
CA GLY A 1076 -27.24 -30.14 5.38
C GLY A 1076 -27.16 -30.84 4.01
N SER A 1077 -27.45 -30.10 2.93
CA SER A 1077 -27.13 -30.53 1.57
C SER A 1077 -26.50 -29.39 0.77
N ALA A 1078 -25.56 -29.73 -0.11
CA ALA A 1078 -24.97 -28.84 -1.11
C ALA A 1078 -24.96 -29.54 -2.49
N VAL A 1079 -24.95 -28.75 -3.56
CA VAL A 1079 -24.66 -29.24 -4.92
C VAL A 1079 -23.20 -28.95 -5.21
N VAL A 1080 -22.46 -29.98 -5.63
CA VAL A 1080 -21.05 -29.85 -6.02
C VAL A 1080 -20.91 -30.15 -7.50
N ALA A 1081 -20.37 -29.19 -8.24
CA ALA A 1081 -20.21 -29.22 -9.68
C ALA A 1081 -18.73 -29.24 -10.09
N ALA A 1082 -18.47 -29.85 -11.26
CA ALA A 1082 -17.22 -29.76 -11.99
C ALA A 1082 -17.53 -29.19 -13.38
N ILE A 1083 -16.75 -28.20 -13.81
CA ILE A 1083 -17.08 -27.33 -14.94
C ILE A 1083 -15.88 -27.24 -15.87
N SER A 1084 -15.98 -27.72 -17.12
CA SER A 1084 -14.86 -27.67 -18.08
C SER A 1084 -14.51 -26.23 -18.48
N ILE A 1085 -13.24 -25.86 -18.35
CA ILE A 1085 -12.77 -24.50 -18.66
C ILE A 1085 -13.07 -24.14 -20.12
N ASP A 1086 -12.76 -25.05 -21.04
CA ASP A 1086 -13.23 -24.93 -22.42
C ASP A 1086 -14.69 -25.40 -22.54
N GLY A 1087 -15.55 -24.50 -23.03
CA GLY A 1087 -16.93 -24.81 -23.41
C GLY A 1087 -17.95 -24.94 -22.28
N ALA A 1088 -17.58 -24.65 -21.03
CA ALA A 1088 -18.46 -24.53 -19.87
C ALA A 1088 -19.41 -25.72 -19.63
N LYS A 1089 -18.92 -26.96 -19.81
CA LYS A 1089 -19.72 -28.17 -19.60
C LYS A 1089 -19.69 -28.59 -18.15
N ILE A 1090 -20.87 -28.84 -17.60
CA ILE A 1090 -21.11 -29.11 -16.18
C ILE A 1090 -21.49 -30.58 -16.03
N ASP A 1091 -20.95 -31.24 -15.01
CA ASP A 1091 -21.65 -32.31 -14.31
C ASP A 1091 -21.62 -32.04 -12.81
N GLN A 1092 -22.58 -32.57 -12.07
CA GLN A 1092 -22.80 -32.18 -10.67
C GLN A 1092 -23.49 -33.27 -9.84
N ILE A 1093 -23.15 -33.30 -8.55
CA ILE A 1093 -23.67 -34.25 -7.58
C ILE A 1093 -24.32 -33.52 -6.40
N LYS A 1094 -25.44 -34.05 -5.90
CA LYS A 1094 -26.03 -33.57 -4.64
C LYS A 1094 -25.39 -34.30 -3.46
N VAL A 1095 -24.61 -33.58 -2.65
CA VAL A 1095 -23.99 -34.08 -1.43
C VAL A 1095 -24.90 -33.76 -0.24
N THR A 1096 -25.08 -34.72 0.67
CA THR A 1096 -25.84 -34.55 1.92
C THR A 1096 -24.98 -34.97 3.10
N VAL A 1097 -24.92 -34.12 4.12
CA VAL A 1097 -24.14 -34.33 5.34
C VAL A 1097 -25.06 -34.61 6.52
N VAL A 1098 -24.85 -35.73 7.20
CA VAL A 1098 -25.63 -36.17 8.37
C VAL A 1098 -24.75 -36.28 9.62
N ASP A 1099 -25.30 -36.00 10.81
CA ASP A 1099 -24.63 -36.37 12.07
C ASP A 1099 -25.13 -37.75 12.54
N PRO A 1100 -24.30 -38.80 12.51
CA PRO A 1100 -24.70 -40.15 12.95
C PRO A 1100 -25.01 -40.24 14.45
N ASN A 1101 -24.72 -39.20 15.24
CA ASN A 1101 -25.04 -39.13 16.67
C ASN A 1101 -26.45 -38.59 16.95
N VAL A 1102 -27.11 -37.94 15.98
CA VAL A 1102 -28.48 -37.43 16.13
C VAL A 1102 -29.48 -38.58 15.93
N ILE A 1103 -30.00 -39.11 17.04
CA ILE A 1103 -31.16 -40.00 17.00
C ILE A 1103 -32.38 -39.20 16.52
N SER A 1104 -32.81 -39.46 15.29
CA SER A 1104 -34.01 -38.85 14.69
C SER A 1104 -35.25 -39.05 15.56
N THR A 1105 -35.72 -37.95 16.16
CA THR A 1105 -37.09 -37.84 16.69
C THR A 1105 -38.02 -37.47 15.54
N GLY A 1106 -38.16 -38.38 14.57
CA GLY A 1106 -39.04 -38.17 13.41
C GLY A 1106 -40.48 -37.87 13.84
N GLU A 1107 -41.10 -36.89 13.19
CA GLU A 1107 -42.51 -36.58 13.41
C GLU A 1107 -43.37 -37.80 13.05
N ILE A 1108 -44.10 -38.33 14.04
CA ILE A 1108 -45.15 -39.31 13.78
C ILE A 1108 -46.36 -38.54 13.23
N ALA A 1109 -46.39 -38.40 11.89
CA ALA A 1109 -47.62 -38.07 11.19
C ALA A 1109 -48.70 -39.08 11.57
N ALA A 1110 -49.81 -38.60 12.12
CA ALA A 1110 -50.85 -39.47 12.65
C ALA A 1110 -51.81 -39.92 11.55
N ASP A 1111 -51.85 -41.23 11.27
CA ASP A 1111 -53.10 -41.89 10.91
C ASP A 1111 -53.13 -43.40 11.27
N GLU A 1112 -54.35 -43.91 11.26
CA GLU A 1112 -54.82 -45.29 11.46
C GLU A 1112 -54.61 -46.02 12.81
N GLU A 1113 -55.71 -46.66 13.21
CA GLU A 1113 -56.03 -47.36 14.45
C GLU A 1113 -55.40 -48.78 14.54
N VAL A 1114 -55.44 -49.40 15.74
CA VAL A 1114 -55.60 -50.87 16.03
C VAL A 1114 -54.65 -51.45 17.12
N VAL A 1115 -55.07 -51.31 18.39
CA VAL A 1115 -55.42 -52.42 19.32
C VAL A 1115 -54.36 -53.50 19.72
N LEU A 1116 -54.10 -53.59 21.05
CA LEU A 1116 -53.46 -54.70 21.85
C LEU A 1116 -51.92 -54.91 21.70
N ALA A 1117 -51.17 -55.42 22.69
CA ALA A 1117 -51.38 -55.56 24.15
C ALA A 1117 -50.10 -56.01 24.92
N ASP A 1118 -50.20 -55.90 26.25
CA ASP A 1118 -49.43 -56.64 27.28
C ASP A 1118 -47.97 -56.23 27.53
N ALA A 1119 -47.42 -56.70 28.66
CA ALA A 1119 -46.12 -56.31 29.22
C ALA A 1119 -45.22 -57.54 29.46
N SER A 1120 -43.92 -57.32 29.78
CA SER A 1120 -43.28 -57.78 31.03
C SER A 1120 -41.75 -57.97 30.95
N THR A 1121 -41.11 -57.86 32.13
CA THR A 1121 -39.77 -58.37 32.53
C THR A 1121 -38.49 -57.81 31.86
N VAL A 1122 -37.26 -57.91 32.42
CA VAL A 1122 -36.66 -57.79 33.81
C VAL A 1122 -35.33 -58.57 33.88
N ASN A 1123 -34.28 -57.99 34.51
CA ASN A 1123 -32.95 -58.59 34.87
C ASN A 1123 -32.06 -59.00 33.65
N ASN A 1124 -30.73 -59.23 33.70
CA ASN A 1124 -29.60 -59.04 34.64
C ASN A 1124 -28.27 -59.13 33.78
N THR A 1125 -27.00 -59.02 34.21
CA THR A 1125 -26.26 -59.00 35.51
C THR A 1125 -24.92 -58.26 35.24
N VAL A 1126 -24.49 -57.24 36.00
CA VAL A 1126 -23.58 -57.32 37.16
C VAL A 1126 -22.49 -58.41 37.11
N THR A 1127 -21.23 -57.98 37.03
CA THR A 1127 -20.08 -58.52 37.80
C THR A 1127 -19.11 -57.39 38.15
N SER A 1128 -18.41 -57.51 39.27
CA SER A 1128 -17.56 -56.47 39.88
C SER A 1128 -16.17 -56.97 40.27
N THR A 1129 -15.24 -56.03 40.45
CA THR A 1129 -14.09 -56.17 41.34
C THR A 1129 -13.86 -54.84 42.08
N ASP A 1130 -13.23 -54.89 43.26
CA ASP A 1130 -13.51 -53.97 44.36
C ASP A 1130 -12.26 -53.63 45.21
N SER A 1131 -12.16 -52.37 45.66
CA SER A 1131 -11.51 -51.90 46.91
C SER A 1131 -11.56 -50.36 46.94
N SER A 1132 -12.40 -49.66 47.73
CA SER A 1132 -12.48 -49.55 49.20
C SER A 1132 -11.34 -48.75 49.83
N ASN A 1133 -11.50 -47.84 50.81
CA ASN A 1133 -12.62 -47.10 51.45
C ASN A 1133 -11.95 -46.04 52.38
N THR A 1134 -12.51 -44.98 52.99
CA THR A 1134 -13.86 -44.43 53.37
C THR A 1134 -13.63 -42.89 53.61
N SER A 1135 -14.37 -41.94 54.23
CA SER A 1135 -15.69 -41.66 54.88
C SER A 1135 -15.60 -40.18 55.40
N THR A 1136 -16.57 -39.33 55.77
CA THR A 1136 -18.04 -39.08 55.70
C THR A 1136 -18.29 -37.78 56.52
N SER A 1137 -19.31 -36.91 56.40
CA SER A 1137 -20.40 -36.62 55.45
C SER A 1137 -21.28 -35.46 56.03
N LYS A 1138 -22.18 -34.85 55.22
CA LYS A 1138 -23.34 -33.96 55.60
C LYS A 1138 -23.04 -32.49 55.96
N SER A 1139 -23.92 -31.50 55.74
CA SER A 1139 -25.12 -31.30 54.86
C SER A 1139 -25.58 -29.80 54.99
N SER A 1140 -26.70 -29.24 54.48
CA SER A 1140 -27.92 -29.71 53.78
C SER A 1140 -28.76 -28.54 53.20
N ASN A 1141 -29.38 -28.78 52.04
CA ASN A 1141 -30.73 -28.34 51.57
C ASN A 1141 -31.16 -26.86 51.42
N THR A 1142 -31.59 -26.56 50.17
CA THR A 1142 -32.82 -25.82 49.71
C THR A 1142 -33.00 -24.31 49.94
N GLY A 1143 -33.48 -23.61 48.90
CA GLY A 1143 -33.82 -22.17 48.93
C GLY A 1143 -34.36 -21.58 47.60
N ASP A 1144 -35.36 -22.24 46.99
CA ASP A 1144 -36.29 -21.82 45.92
C ASP A 1144 -36.00 -20.59 45.01
N ASN A 1145 -35.65 -20.90 43.75
CA ASN A 1145 -36.37 -20.56 42.50
C ASN A 1145 -36.98 -19.15 42.22
N LEU A 1146 -36.59 -18.62 41.05
CA LEU A 1146 -37.43 -18.00 40.01
C LEU A 1146 -38.31 -16.77 40.32
N PHE A 1147 -38.00 -15.62 39.70
CA PHE A 1147 -38.86 -14.84 38.77
C PHE A 1147 -38.27 -13.44 38.49
N LEU A 1148 -37.78 -13.18 37.26
CA LEU A 1148 -38.11 -11.95 36.53
C LEU A 1148 -37.75 -12.04 35.03
N GLN A 1149 -38.78 -12.17 34.20
CA GLN A 1149 -38.79 -11.70 32.81
C GLN A 1149 -40.04 -10.82 32.64
N MET A 1150 -40.10 -10.06 31.55
CA MET A 1150 -41.14 -9.08 31.18
C MET A 1150 -41.14 -7.78 32.03
N ALA A 1151 -41.47 -6.60 31.47
CA ALA A 1151 -41.31 -6.09 30.10
C ALA A 1151 -41.55 -4.56 30.11
N VAL A 1152 -40.83 -3.83 29.25
CA VAL A 1152 -41.17 -2.52 28.61
C VAL A 1152 -42.35 -1.71 29.17
N MET A 1153 -42.10 -0.51 29.73
CA MET A 1153 -42.73 0.76 29.27
C MET A 1153 -42.28 2.04 30.00
N LEU A 1154 -41.85 3.02 29.18
CA LEU A 1154 -42.09 4.48 29.27
C LEU A 1154 -41.49 5.38 30.39
N VAL A 1155 -41.43 6.68 30.04
CA VAL A 1155 -41.11 7.88 30.84
C VAL A 1155 -39.63 7.95 31.29
N ILE A 1156 -38.73 8.69 30.63
CA ILE A 1156 -38.65 10.17 30.44
C ILE A 1156 -38.46 10.93 31.78
N MET A 1157 -37.61 11.97 31.75
CA MET A 1157 -37.25 12.88 32.85
C MET A 1157 -36.28 12.34 33.91
N GLY A 1158 -35.22 13.11 34.15
CA GLY A 1158 -34.92 13.54 35.52
C GLY A 1158 -33.71 12.92 36.21
N LEU A 1159 -32.53 13.41 35.82
CA LEU A 1159 -31.42 13.80 36.70
C LEU A 1159 -31.57 13.59 38.22
N SER A 1160 -30.45 13.16 38.82
CA SER A 1160 -29.99 13.42 40.20
C SER A 1160 -30.63 12.67 41.37
N ALA A 1161 -29.81 11.84 42.03
CA ALA A 1161 -29.77 11.69 43.48
C ALA A 1161 -28.45 11.03 43.94
N SER A 1162 -27.35 11.78 44.02
CA SER A 1162 -26.15 11.33 44.72
C SER A 1162 -26.44 11.24 46.23
N LEU A 1163 -26.16 10.13 46.92
CA LEU A 1163 -25.84 10.22 48.35
C LEU A 1163 -24.92 9.12 48.90
N ILE A 1164 -23.75 9.61 49.31
CA ILE A 1164 -22.70 8.98 50.11
C ILE A 1164 -23.24 8.23 51.34
N TYR A 1165 -22.70 7.03 51.62
CA TYR A 1165 -22.37 6.66 53.00
C TYR A 1165 -21.05 5.86 53.10
N LEU A 1166 -20.39 5.94 54.26
CA LEU A 1166 -18.95 5.68 54.41
C LEU A 1166 -18.65 4.72 55.58
N LYS A 1167 -17.54 3.97 55.48
CA LYS A 1167 -16.74 3.40 56.59
C LYS A 1167 -17.36 2.27 57.47
N ARG A 1168 -16.91 1.01 57.26
CA ARG A 1168 -15.88 0.32 58.11
C ARG A 1168 -15.82 -1.22 57.98
N LYS A 1169 -14.63 -1.74 57.68
CA LYS A 1169 -14.01 -2.93 58.31
C LYS A 1169 -12.59 -2.51 58.72
N LYS A 1170 -12.28 -2.38 60.01
CA LYS A 1170 -11.71 -3.45 60.86
C LYS A 1170 -10.41 -4.05 60.30
N ILE A 1171 -9.30 -3.37 60.60
CA ILE A 1171 -8.06 -4.07 60.97
C ILE A 1171 -8.18 -4.41 62.47
N ASN A 1172 -7.82 -5.64 62.80
CA ASN A 1172 -7.03 -5.99 63.97
C ASN A 1172 -5.96 -6.98 63.50
#